data_AF-A0A1M3P4A9-F1
#
_entry.id   AF-A0A1M3P4A9-F1
#
_cell.length_a   1.000
_cell.length_b   1.000
_cell.length_c   1.000
_cell.angle_alpha   90.00
_cell.angle_beta   90.00
_cell.angle_gamma   90.00
#
_symmetry.space_group_name_H-M   'P 1'
#
loop_
_entity.id
_entity.type
_entity.pdbx_description
1 polymer ?
#
loop_
_entity_poly.entity_id
_entity_poly.type
_entity_poly.pdbx_seq_one_letter_code
_entity_poly.pdbx_strand_id
1 'polypeptide(L)'
;MTIQVTDIQLLASERLTDTADGGGKMTGNVIVDGQVNNLFPDISRLDRTYGRLALRKAYMSVRSQNTDTYLGAHVILTDPPSDDKVAVTMFTTNSPSDVRSNAQDRIESYLTVGPLSSYYVFGNQPQGAKAISLLGRVEDLVPEVGDVLVLSVESGATVTAQQYVRIADVKTETRTFTDAQGDYTRKVLTLSLTSALRQMYQGAEASRLSGVAPPTRVRSVTVADASSYFGVSRLSAPAAQAALSITIDSITAQLVPSTTREVAVASATPGLSLSYIAAAVAKALTTGASPRYQLRGVYPGSLQAAIPGGTAKDDGAGNMVLDTANVGTVDYESGRLSGQTINGGTYIPAATCSAASKSIAVDITLASQGTVYVQTLPTRPAPGSLIVSFRYLGKWYTLTDAARDGTVRGDSVAAGGGTVDYTSGDVTLTLGAVPDVGSKLIYSWGDPTSFAQHAGDITVNTPSVLFQTAHWPIKPGSLSLQWVSGGVTKNASVAANGTISGDGTGTAVYLDGTIALQPAAAAYPDSNAKITATYTQADGVRSAVIGAYAGGTLTFDLPAAALPLKPGGLSGQVAGFFGTQSSTMYWKDDGAGNIVTATELAPKTRSLQYPNSQVPDLFLPIISVNAGTVDYATGHVTIQPGSVASRNFYITSARNAYAYGNWQLNQGLGNFVPSPLVQFSATRSSATETPQIDAIDYPGVRFMLTQTVVDAILPGSVWFTWGGKTYIDRNGLLFRDMDAASGSATQAGTINYATGEAILTNYGTSTGGPVALQSLVTQYGTMPTSYVVFRTPGAPLRPASFFVQAVRADTGESISATSNASGVISGAFVGGTVNNDMGWAEVKFGSYVVAAGNETQPWYDPNNVVGSNVWKPILVDPGTIRFNCVVQTTLPLDANLLGIDPVRLPLTGRVPIFRDGNVVVIHDDRTVNLPAGFKAGDTFTITDAPLSQCALSDAAGTAVAIGMYTVDMDTGLITATATYSAAGLVAPIGAHYTVEDMLLASSVELSGGITLGAPLSRDYPQGAKVSSALLFGDLQAQNPVFFSQQTWQGVWSDSLSGSGTTAQYNRTTYPLQIVNANAVTERWALIFTSTNVGNIVGESLGQIGAFNIGTDAAPINPLTGQPYFTLKAGGWGAGWGVNNVLRFNTIGPNAPLWIARTVLPGAQTLTDDNFRLQMRGDVQ
;
A
#
# COMPACT_ATOMS: atom_id res chain seq x y z
N MET A 1 17.35 -53.35 30.56
CA MET A 1 16.25 -53.58 29.59
C MET A 1 16.17 -52.32 28.77
N THR A 2 16.16 -52.40 27.45
CA THR A 2 16.06 -51.24 26.55
C THR A 2 14.62 -50.74 26.47
N ILE A 3 14.42 -49.46 26.11
CA ILE A 3 13.09 -48.86 25.88
C ILE A 3 12.39 -49.65 24.75
N GLN A 4 11.16 -50.11 25.00
CA GLN A 4 10.33 -50.78 24.01
C GLN A 4 9.32 -49.81 23.39
N VAL A 5 8.79 -50.13 22.21
CA VAL A 5 7.74 -49.32 21.55
C VAL A 5 6.51 -49.13 22.46
N THR A 6 6.17 -50.14 23.27
CA THR A 6 5.06 -50.08 24.23
C THR A 6 5.29 -49.14 25.43
N ASP A 7 6.55 -48.72 25.65
CA ASP A 7 6.91 -47.81 26.73
C ASP A 7 6.63 -46.34 26.36
N ILE A 8 6.48 -46.03 25.06
CA ILE A 8 6.16 -44.68 24.58
C ILE A 8 4.64 -44.52 24.54
N GLN A 9 4.10 -43.63 25.38
CA GLN A 9 2.66 -43.49 25.57
C GLN A 9 2.20 -42.04 25.50
N LEU A 10 1.02 -41.83 24.92
CA LEU A 10 0.26 -40.58 25.01
C LEU A 10 -0.61 -40.61 26.26
N LEU A 11 -0.36 -39.73 27.22
CA LEU A 11 -1.09 -39.65 28.47
C LEU A 11 -2.03 -38.44 28.50
N ALA A 12 -3.20 -38.65 29.09
CA ALA A 12 -4.20 -37.61 29.30
C ALA A 12 -3.77 -36.60 30.37
N SER A 13 -4.14 -35.33 30.20
CA SER A 13 -4.09 -34.34 31.27
C SER A 13 -5.18 -34.59 32.32
N GLU A 14 -5.04 -33.95 33.49
CA GLU A 14 -5.98 -34.00 34.62
C GLU A 14 -7.43 -33.80 34.16
N ARG A 15 -7.64 -32.84 33.26
CA ARG A 15 -8.94 -32.54 32.66
C ARG A 15 -8.81 -32.48 31.14
N LEU A 16 -9.38 -33.45 30.42
CA LEU A 16 -9.52 -33.39 28.95
C LEU A 16 -10.79 -32.63 28.53
N THR A 17 -11.02 -31.47 29.14
CA THR A 17 -12.19 -30.61 28.88
C THR A 17 -11.79 -29.37 28.10
N ASP A 18 -12.75 -28.74 27.42
CA ASP A 18 -12.55 -27.48 26.68
C ASP A 18 -12.95 -26.26 27.52
N THR A 19 -12.96 -26.42 28.85
CA THR A 19 -13.30 -25.37 29.81
C THR A 19 -12.06 -24.55 30.16
N ALA A 20 -12.22 -23.37 30.76
CA ALA A 20 -11.10 -22.48 31.10
C ALA A 20 -10.02 -23.15 31.98
N ASP A 21 -10.42 -24.15 32.77
CA ASP A 21 -9.60 -24.94 33.66
C ASP A 21 -9.14 -26.29 33.06
N GLY A 22 -9.50 -26.58 31.80
CA GLY A 22 -9.07 -27.78 31.07
C GLY A 22 -7.55 -27.83 30.89
N GLY A 23 -6.97 -29.03 30.82
CA GLY A 23 -5.53 -29.24 30.87
C GLY A 23 -5.06 -29.65 32.26
N GLY A 24 -4.02 -29.00 32.77
CA GLY A 24 -3.40 -29.34 34.05
C GLY A 24 -2.38 -30.47 33.94
N LYS A 25 -2.04 -31.09 35.07
CA LYS A 25 -0.94 -32.08 35.19
C LYS A 25 -1.21 -33.37 34.43
N MET A 26 -0.14 -34.12 34.14
CA MET A 26 -0.20 -35.45 33.54
C MET A 26 -0.87 -36.46 34.48
N THR A 27 -1.69 -37.36 33.93
CA THR A 27 -2.31 -38.48 34.65
C THR A 27 -1.71 -39.82 34.20
N GLY A 28 -2.07 -40.92 34.89
CA GLY A 28 -1.72 -42.28 34.46
C GLY A 28 -2.61 -42.85 33.34
N ASN A 29 -3.62 -42.11 32.88
CA ASN A 29 -4.58 -42.57 31.89
C ASN A 29 -3.98 -42.46 30.48
N VAL A 30 -3.89 -43.60 29.78
CA VAL A 30 -3.36 -43.69 28.42
C VAL A 30 -4.45 -43.34 27.41
N ILE A 31 -4.12 -42.48 26.45
CA ILE A 31 -4.92 -42.23 25.26
C ILE A 31 -4.58 -43.36 24.27
N VAL A 32 -5.49 -44.33 24.19
CA VAL A 32 -5.33 -45.54 23.38
C VAL A 32 -5.48 -45.22 21.90
N ASP A 33 -4.58 -45.76 21.06
CA ASP A 33 -4.65 -45.61 19.61
C ASP A 33 -5.91 -46.27 19.02
N GLY A 34 -6.48 -45.66 17.98
CA GLY A 34 -7.70 -46.12 17.30
C GLY A 34 -9.00 -46.05 18.11
N GLN A 35 -8.96 -45.70 19.39
CA GLN A 35 -10.17 -45.59 20.21
C GLN A 35 -10.90 -44.27 19.94
N VAL A 36 -12.16 -44.38 19.52
CA VAL A 36 -13.01 -43.24 19.18
C VAL A 36 -13.26 -42.35 20.41
N ASN A 37 -13.16 -41.03 20.20
CA ASN A 37 -13.52 -39.97 21.15
C ASN A 37 -12.75 -39.93 22.49
N ASN A 38 -11.58 -40.57 22.58
CA ASN A 38 -10.80 -40.57 23.82
C ASN A 38 -9.92 -39.30 24.02
N LEU A 39 -9.68 -38.51 22.96
CA LEU A 39 -8.96 -37.22 23.02
C LEU A 39 -9.89 -36.03 22.76
N PHE A 40 -10.70 -36.09 21.70
CA PHE A 40 -11.71 -35.08 21.37
C PHE A 40 -13.10 -35.72 21.26
N PRO A 41 -14.17 -35.04 21.70
CA PRO A 41 -15.53 -35.52 21.49
C PRO A 41 -15.98 -35.33 20.02
N ASP A 42 -17.12 -35.95 19.68
CA ASP A 42 -17.82 -35.75 18.41
C ASP A 42 -18.05 -34.26 18.11
N ILE A 43 -18.08 -33.93 16.80
CA ILE A 43 -18.38 -32.59 16.32
C ILE A 43 -19.91 -32.41 16.27
N SER A 44 -20.43 -31.45 17.03
CA SER A 44 -21.88 -31.21 17.08
C SER A 44 -22.38 -30.46 15.84
N ARG A 45 -23.70 -30.50 15.59
CA ARG A 45 -24.34 -29.70 14.53
C ARG A 45 -24.12 -28.19 14.73
N LEU A 46 -24.03 -27.73 15.98
CA LEU A 46 -23.76 -26.33 16.29
C LEU A 46 -22.32 -25.95 15.93
N ASP A 47 -21.35 -26.83 16.23
CA ASP A 47 -19.95 -26.64 15.85
C ASP A 47 -19.78 -26.54 14.32
N ARG A 48 -20.57 -27.30 13.56
CA ARG A 48 -20.62 -27.23 12.08
C ARG A 48 -21.35 -26.00 11.55
N THR A 49 -22.24 -25.38 12.34
CA THR A 49 -22.99 -24.19 11.92
C THR A 49 -22.20 -22.91 12.20
N TYR A 50 -21.58 -22.82 13.38
CA TYR A 50 -20.88 -21.62 13.83
C TYR A 50 -19.36 -21.67 13.60
N GLY A 51 -18.79 -22.87 13.54
CA GLY A 51 -17.36 -23.10 13.66
C GLY A 51 -16.92 -23.18 15.13
N ARG A 52 -15.87 -23.95 15.42
CA ARG A 52 -15.33 -24.12 16.78
C ARG A 52 -13.82 -24.31 16.81
N LEU A 53 -13.17 -23.79 17.84
CA LEU A 53 -11.81 -24.17 18.25
C LEU A 53 -11.90 -24.96 19.56
N ALA A 54 -11.30 -26.14 19.61
CA ALA A 54 -11.17 -26.95 20.82
C ALA A 54 -9.68 -27.17 21.13
N LEU A 55 -9.28 -26.94 22.37
CA LEU A 55 -7.91 -27.14 22.85
C LEU A 55 -7.83 -28.36 23.77
N ARG A 56 -6.87 -29.25 23.54
CA ARG A 56 -6.62 -30.42 24.40
C ARG A 56 -5.14 -30.50 24.75
N LYS A 57 -4.85 -30.68 26.03
CA LYS A 57 -3.50 -30.93 26.52
C LYS A 57 -3.25 -32.43 26.61
N ALA A 58 -2.09 -32.86 26.17
CA ALA A 58 -1.64 -34.24 26.33
C ALA A 58 -0.13 -34.30 26.54
N TYR A 59 0.37 -35.48 26.92
CA TYR A 59 1.77 -35.69 27.26
C TYR A 59 2.33 -36.87 26.50
N MET A 60 3.43 -36.66 25.78
CA MET A 60 4.29 -37.77 25.37
C MET A 60 5.12 -38.19 26.60
N SER A 61 5.06 -39.46 26.97
CA SER A 61 5.74 -39.97 28.17
C SER A 61 6.50 -41.26 27.87
N VAL A 62 7.73 -41.35 28.38
CA VAL A 62 8.58 -42.55 28.30
C VAL A 62 8.41 -43.34 29.60
N ARG A 63 7.80 -44.53 29.53
CA ARG A 63 7.45 -45.35 30.71
C ARG A 63 8.28 -46.62 30.86
N SER A 64 9.54 -46.56 30.48
CA SER A 64 10.47 -47.66 30.70
C SER A 64 10.77 -47.87 32.20
N GLN A 65 10.99 -49.13 32.61
CA GLN A 65 11.32 -49.48 34.00
C GLN A 65 12.82 -49.28 34.32
N ASN A 66 13.47 -48.33 33.63
CA ASN A 66 14.90 -48.02 33.71
C ASN A 66 15.11 -46.50 33.72
N THR A 67 16.35 -46.05 33.56
CA THR A 67 16.73 -44.64 33.37
C THR A 67 17.37 -44.41 32.01
N ASP A 68 17.06 -45.24 31.02
CA ASP A 68 17.64 -45.10 29.68
C ASP A 68 17.10 -43.81 29.05
N THR A 69 17.93 -43.13 28.26
CA THR A 69 17.55 -41.87 27.62
C THR A 69 16.82 -42.16 26.31
N TYR A 70 15.68 -41.51 26.11
CA TYR A 70 15.02 -41.45 24.81
C TYR A 70 15.54 -40.22 24.07
N LEU A 71 16.30 -40.45 23.01
CA LEU A 71 17.07 -39.43 22.31
C LEU A 71 16.19 -38.69 21.29
N GLY A 72 16.40 -37.38 21.15
CA GLY A 72 15.78 -36.59 20.09
C GLY A 72 14.24 -36.65 20.05
N ALA A 73 13.59 -36.68 21.21
CA ALA A 73 12.16 -36.86 21.31
C ALA A 73 11.40 -35.71 20.62
N HIS A 74 10.46 -36.06 19.75
CA HIS A 74 9.66 -35.11 18.99
C HIS A 74 8.30 -35.68 18.62
N VAL A 75 7.37 -34.79 18.27
CA VAL A 75 6.00 -35.14 17.89
C VAL A 75 5.66 -34.53 16.54
N ILE A 76 5.07 -35.32 15.65
CA ILE A 76 4.59 -34.88 14.34
C ILE A 76 3.12 -35.26 14.15
N LEU A 77 2.42 -34.50 13.31
CA LEU A 77 1.13 -34.89 12.75
C LEU A 77 1.43 -35.60 11.42
N THR A 78 1.15 -36.90 11.32
CA THR A 78 1.41 -37.68 10.10
C THR A 78 0.25 -37.55 9.11
N ASP A 79 -0.97 -37.73 9.60
CA ASP A 79 -2.17 -37.61 8.78
C ASP A 79 -2.98 -36.37 9.15
N PRO A 80 -3.30 -35.48 8.18
CA PRO A 80 -4.30 -34.45 8.40
C PRO A 80 -5.69 -35.08 8.59
N PRO A 81 -6.65 -34.32 9.18
CA PRO A 81 -8.06 -34.71 9.15
C PRO A 81 -8.53 -35.10 7.75
N SER A 82 -9.38 -36.11 7.67
CA SER A 82 -9.97 -36.57 6.40
C SER A 82 -11.01 -35.58 5.86
N ASP A 83 -11.66 -34.83 6.75
CA ASP A 83 -12.59 -33.76 6.38
C ASP A 83 -11.86 -32.42 6.16
N ASP A 84 -11.92 -31.88 4.94
CA ASP A 84 -11.34 -30.57 4.56
C ASP A 84 -11.86 -29.38 5.40
N LYS A 85 -12.96 -29.56 6.14
CA LYS A 85 -13.49 -28.56 7.08
C LYS A 85 -12.92 -28.66 8.49
N VAL A 86 -12.06 -29.64 8.77
CA VAL A 86 -11.41 -29.82 10.06
C VAL A 86 -9.91 -29.62 9.89
N ALA A 87 -9.32 -28.82 10.78
CA ALA A 87 -7.87 -28.63 10.84
C ALA A 87 -7.36 -28.99 12.23
N VAL A 88 -6.16 -29.58 12.30
CA VAL A 88 -5.48 -29.89 13.55
C VAL A 88 -4.09 -29.28 13.52
N THR A 89 -3.73 -28.55 14.58
CA THR A 89 -2.39 -28.00 14.78
C THR A 89 -1.89 -28.30 16.19
N MET A 90 -0.58 -28.30 16.37
CA MET A 90 0.07 -28.55 17.65
C MET A 90 0.92 -27.35 18.07
N PHE A 91 0.99 -27.08 19.37
CA PHE A 91 1.89 -26.09 19.95
C PHE A 91 2.22 -26.48 21.40
N THR A 92 3.12 -25.75 22.05
CA THR A 92 3.43 -25.96 23.46
C THR A 92 3.63 -24.63 24.19
N THR A 93 3.30 -24.62 25.48
CA THR A 93 3.61 -23.54 26.43
C THR A 93 4.85 -23.86 27.26
N ASN A 94 5.47 -25.03 27.05
CA ASN A 94 6.55 -25.59 27.86
C ASN A 94 6.21 -25.74 29.36
N SER A 95 4.92 -25.74 29.70
CA SER A 95 4.48 -25.89 31.09
C SER A 95 3.89 -27.28 31.36
N PRO A 96 4.30 -27.97 32.42
CA PRO A 96 3.71 -29.25 32.82
C PRO A 96 2.39 -29.09 33.58
N SER A 97 1.96 -27.87 33.92
CA SER A 97 0.76 -27.64 34.76
C SER A 97 -0.19 -26.58 34.24
N ASP A 98 0.09 -25.96 33.09
CA ASP A 98 -0.79 -24.95 32.51
C ASP A 98 -2.16 -25.52 32.12
N VAL A 99 -3.13 -24.61 32.15
CA VAL A 99 -4.52 -24.86 31.80
C VAL A 99 -4.90 -24.07 30.54
N ARG A 100 -6.11 -24.32 30.03
CA ARG A 100 -6.61 -23.76 28.77
C ARG A 100 -6.54 -22.24 28.72
N SER A 101 -6.79 -21.53 29.81
CA SER A 101 -6.66 -20.07 29.86
C SER A 101 -5.24 -19.60 29.55
N ASN A 102 -4.21 -20.28 30.07
CA ASN A 102 -2.82 -19.93 29.76
C ASN A 102 -2.48 -20.22 28.29
N ALA A 103 -2.97 -21.33 27.75
CA ALA A 103 -2.81 -21.66 26.33
C ALA A 103 -3.54 -20.64 25.42
N GLN A 104 -4.73 -20.18 25.84
CA GLN A 104 -5.48 -19.13 25.16
C GLN A 104 -4.71 -17.80 25.17
N ASP A 105 -4.22 -17.34 26.32
CA ASP A 105 -3.43 -16.12 26.44
C ASP A 105 -2.20 -16.14 25.51
N ARG A 106 -1.57 -17.31 25.42
CA ARG A 106 -0.40 -17.57 24.56
C ARG A 106 -0.76 -17.49 23.06
N ILE A 107 -1.91 -18.01 22.65
CA ILE A 107 -2.39 -17.88 21.26
C ILE A 107 -2.79 -16.42 20.95
N GLU A 108 -3.46 -15.73 21.87
CA GLU A 108 -3.93 -14.36 21.65
C GLU A 108 -2.81 -13.31 21.65
N SER A 109 -1.63 -13.64 22.20
CA SER A 109 -0.47 -12.73 22.23
C SER A 109 0.18 -12.42 20.86
N TYR A 110 -0.50 -12.75 19.76
CA TYR A 110 -0.08 -12.47 18.38
C TYR A 110 0.02 -10.96 18.04
N LEU A 111 -0.84 -10.12 18.63
CA LEU A 111 -0.76 -8.66 18.50
C LEU A 111 -0.34 -8.02 19.83
N THR A 112 0.64 -7.11 19.75
CA THR A 112 1.08 -6.25 20.84
C THR A 112 0.74 -4.79 20.58
N VAL A 113 0.56 -4.03 21.66
CA VAL A 113 0.21 -2.60 21.59
C VAL A 113 1.38 -1.80 21.03
N GLY A 114 1.13 -1.06 19.96
CA GLY A 114 2.09 -0.19 19.27
C GLY A 114 1.99 1.29 19.67
N PRO A 115 2.61 2.17 18.86
CA PRO A 115 2.61 3.61 19.10
C PRO A 115 1.23 4.25 18.90
N LEU A 116 1.10 5.47 19.40
CA LEU A 116 -0.10 6.29 19.29
C LEU A 116 -0.40 6.63 17.82
N SER A 117 -1.67 6.52 17.44
CA SER A 117 -2.18 6.97 16.14
C SER A 117 -2.24 8.51 16.08
N SER A 118 -2.15 9.08 14.88
CA SER A 118 -2.41 10.52 14.64
C SER A 118 -3.87 10.90 14.89
N TYR A 119 -4.78 9.92 14.85
CA TYR A 119 -6.19 10.09 15.11
C TYR A 119 -6.55 9.98 16.59
N TYR A 120 -7.56 10.73 17.00
CA TYR A 120 -8.17 10.59 18.31
C TYR A 120 -9.68 10.34 18.22
N VAL A 121 -10.25 9.75 19.27
CA VAL A 121 -11.69 9.44 19.33
C VAL A 121 -12.51 10.73 19.35
N PHE A 122 -13.41 10.87 18.38
CA PHE A 122 -14.29 12.03 18.24
C PHE A 122 -15.62 11.79 18.94
N GLY A 123 -15.91 12.58 19.97
CA GLY A 123 -17.08 12.41 20.83
C GLY A 123 -17.07 11.10 21.62
N ASN A 124 -18.08 10.90 22.46
CA ASN A 124 -18.19 9.69 23.28
C ASN A 124 -18.78 8.52 22.48
N GLN A 125 -18.11 7.37 22.56
CA GLN A 125 -18.51 6.15 21.86
C GLN A 125 -19.16 5.19 22.86
N PRO A 126 -20.48 4.89 22.74
CA PRO A 126 -21.20 4.11 23.73
C PRO A 126 -20.84 2.62 23.67
N GLN A 127 -20.98 1.94 24.81
CA GLN A 127 -20.90 0.48 24.88
C GLN A 127 -21.90 -0.16 23.91
N GLY A 128 -21.49 -1.23 23.22
CA GLY A 128 -22.31 -1.92 22.23
C GLY A 128 -22.24 -1.34 20.81
N ALA A 129 -21.63 -0.16 20.61
CA ALA A 129 -21.47 0.41 19.28
C ALA A 129 -20.60 -0.48 18.37
N LYS A 130 -21.02 -0.64 17.12
CA LYS A 130 -20.25 -1.31 16.04
C LYS A 130 -19.62 -0.32 15.06
N ALA A 131 -19.52 0.95 15.46
CA ALA A 131 -18.81 1.96 14.71
C ALA A 131 -18.18 2.95 15.70
N ILE A 132 -17.04 3.52 15.32
CA ILE A 132 -16.39 4.60 16.06
C ILE A 132 -16.07 5.75 15.12
N SER A 133 -16.15 6.97 15.64
CA SER A 133 -15.73 8.16 14.92
C SER A 133 -14.35 8.59 15.42
N LEU A 134 -13.42 8.82 14.49
CA LEU A 134 -12.11 9.38 14.77
C LEU A 134 -11.94 10.73 14.05
N LEU A 135 -11.12 11.62 14.61
CA LEU A 135 -10.78 12.91 14.03
C LEU A 135 -9.26 13.04 13.86
N GLY A 136 -8.83 13.55 12.71
CA GLY A 136 -7.42 13.78 12.38
C GLY A 136 -7.26 14.84 11.30
N ARG A 137 -6.03 15.00 10.81
CA ARG A 137 -5.72 15.97 9.75
C ARG A 137 -6.14 15.46 8.37
N VAL A 138 -6.22 16.36 7.40
CA VAL A 138 -6.68 16.01 6.04
C VAL A 138 -5.59 15.21 5.30
N GLU A 139 -4.34 15.46 5.63
CA GLU A 139 -3.16 14.77 5.12
C GLU A 139 -2.88 13.42 5.80
N ASP A 140 -3.44 13.15 6.99
CA ASP A 140 -3.16 11.92 7.73
C ASP A 140 -3.62 10.68 6.94
N LEU A 141 -2.78 9.65 6.94
CA LEU A 141 -3.06 8.38 6.27
C LEU A 141 -4.29 7.70 6.90
N VAL A 142 -5.20 7.23 6.05
CA VAL A 142 -6.43 6.59 6.50
C VAL A 142 -6.13 5.14 6.90
N PRO A 143 -6.58 4.67 8.10
CA PRO A 143 -6.47 3.27 8.49
C PRO A 143 -7.20 2.35 7.49
N GLU A 144 -6.74 1.11 7.35
CA GLU A 144 -7.23 0.23 6.29
C GLU A 144 -8.34 -0.72 6.76
N VAL A 145 -9.12 -1.23 5.81
CA VAL A 145 -10.08 -2.28 6.10
C VAL A 145 -9.30 -3.55 6.48
N GLY A 146 -9.62 -4.12 7.64
CA GLY A 146 -8.92 -5.26 8.22
C GLY A 146 -7.86 -4.90 9.26
N ASP A 147 -7.44 -3.63 9.36
CA ASP A 147 -6.50 -3.19 10.39
C ASP A 147 -7.07 -3.37 11.79
N VAL A 148 -6.17 -3.64 12.74
CA VAL A 148 -6.50 -3.71 14.17
C VAL A 148 -5.95 -2.48 14.87
N LEU A 149 -6.82 -1.77 15.57
CA LEU A 149 -6.49 -0.65 16.44
C LEU A 149 -6.72 -1.05 17.90
N VAL A 150 -5.99 -0.42 18.82
CA VAL A 150 -6.20 -0.57 20.26
C VAL A 150 -6.80 0.71 20.80
N LEU A 151 -7.99 0.60 21.39
CA LEU A 151 -8.58 1.65 22.20
C LEU A 151 -8.10 1.46 23.63
N SER A 152 -7.27 2.39 24.12
CA SER A 152 -6.61 2.34 25.42
C SER A 152 -7.08 3.51 26.28
N VAL A 153 -7.75 3.24 27.39
CA VAL A 153 -8.12 4.27 28.36
C VAL A 153 -6.93 4.48 29.28
N GLU A 154 -6.30 5.65 29.18
CA GLU A 154 -5.05 5.98 29.83
C GLU A 154 -5.22 7.17 30.78
N SER A 155 -4.74 7.01 32.02
CA SER A 155 -4.61 8.08 33.00
C SER A 155 -3.16 8.16 33.46
N GLY A 156 -2.39 9.09 32.87
CA GLY A 156 -0.94 9.12 33.03
C GLY A 156 -0.27 7.90 32.40
N ALA A 157 0.56 7.20 33.17
CA ALA A 157 1.21 5.96 32.74
C ALA A 157 0.37 4.69 32.99
N THR A 158 -0.79 4.83 33.63
CA THR A 158 -1.64 3.69 34.00
C THR A 158 -2.71 3.45 32.95
N VAL A 159 -2.73 2.23 32.41
CA VAL A 159 -3.79 1.74 31.51
C VAL A 159 -4.90 1.14 32.38
N THR A 160 -6.10 1.74 32.35
CA THR A 160 -7.24 1.25 33.13
C THR A 160 -8.12 0.29 32.35
N ALA A 161 -8.16 0.40 31.03
CA ALA A 161 -8.85 -0.54 30.16
C ALA A 161 -8.32 -0.52 28.73
N GLN A 162 -8.34 -1.67 28.04
CA GLN A 162 -7.91 -1.81 26.65
C GLN A 162 -8.84 -2.74 25.86
N GLN A 163 -9.07 -2.41 24.60
CA GLN A 163 -9.77 -3.28 23.65
C GLN A 163 -9.14 -3.20 22.26
N TYR A 164 -8.86 -4.36 21.68
CA TYR A 164 -8.52 -4.49 20.27
C TYR A 164 -9.80 -4.43 19.44
N VAL A 165 -9.82 -3.60 18.42
CA VAL A 165 -10.95 -3.44 17.50
C VAL A 165 -10.44 -3.58 16.07
N ARG A 166 -11.13 -4.40 15.27
CA ARG A 166 -10.81 -4.55 13.86
C ARG A 166 -11.74 -3.74 12.99
N ILE A 167 -11.16 -3.09 11.99
CA ILE A 167 -11.86 -2.24 11.05
C ILE A 167 -12.56 -3.11 10.00
N ALA A 168 -13.87 -3.00 9.90
CA ALA A 168 -14.71 -3.68 8.92
C ALA A 168 -14.96 -2.83 7.67
N ASP A 169 -15.07 -1.51 7.83
CA ASP A 169 -15.30 -0.55 6.76
C ASP A 169 -14.80 0.83 7.20
N VAL A 170 -14.40 1.66 6.24
CA VAL A 170 -13.85 2.99 6.49
C VAL A 170 -14.57 4.01 5.62
N LYS A 171 -15.18 5.00 6.27
CA LYS A 171 -15.75 6.16 5.59
C LYS A 171 -15.01 7.42 6.00
N THR A 172 -14.55 8.18 5.02
CA THR A 172 -13.83 9.43 5.21
C THR A 172 -14.70 10.62 4.78
N GLU A 173 -14.77 11.64 5.61
CA GLU A 173 -15.41 12.92 5.29
C GLU A 173 -14.47 14.06 5.71
N THR A 174 -14.19 15.01 4.80
CA THR A 174 -13.55 16.27 5.18
C THR A 174 -14.65 17.23 5.61
N ARG A 175 -14.63 17.63 6.88
CA ARG A 175 -15.64 18.54 7.46
C ARG A 175 -14.99 19.84 7.93
N THR A 176 -15.66 20.95 7.66
CA THR A 176 -15.30 22.27 8.18
C THR A 176 -15.94 22.47 9.56
N PHE A 177 -15.13 22.84 10.54
CA PHE A 177 -15.52 23.21 11.89
C PHE A 177 -15.23 24.70 12.11
N THR A 178 -15.93 25.32 13.05
CA THR A 178 -15.75 26.74 13.39
C THR A 178 -15.47 26.85 14.88
N ASP A 179 -14.41 27.57 15.25
CA ASP A 179 -14.12 27.95 16.63
C ASP A 179 -14.03 29.49 16.75
N ALA A 180 -13.65 30.00 17.94
CA ALA A 180 -13.49 31.44 18.18
C ALA A 180 -12.41 32.13 17.29
N GLN A 181 -11.59 31.36 16.58
CA GLN A 181 -10.52 31.82 15.67
C GLN A 181 -10.88 31.62 14.19
N GLY A 182 -12.13 31.23 13.89
CA GLY A 182 -12.70 31.10 12.55
C GLY A 182 -12.89 29.66 12.09
N ASP A 183 -12.98 29.45 10.78
CA ASP A 183 -13.15 28.12 10.19
C ASP A 183 -11.82 27.35 10.13
N TYR A 184 -11.90 26.03 10.23
CA TYR A 184 -10.82 25.08 10.01
C TYR A 184 -11.35 23.73 9.53
N THR A 185 -10.55 23.00 8.76
CA THR A 185 -10.94 21.70 8.19
C THR A 185 -10.26 20.54 8.90
N ARG A 186 -11.00 19.44 9.08
CA ARG A 186 -10.51 18.19 9.66
C ARG A 186 -11.09 16.99 8.93
N LYS A 187 -10.36 15.88 8.96
CA LYS A 187 -10.84 14.59 8.45
C LYS A 187 -11.58 13.87 9.56
N VAL A 188 -12.85 13.57 9.32
CA VAL A 188 -13.67 12.70 10.16
C VAL A 188 -13.64 11.31 9.54
N LEU A 189 -13.23 10.33 10.32
CA LEU A 189 -13.29 8.92 9.96
C LEU A 189 -14.44 8.27 10.70
N THR A 190 -15.31 7.57 9.99
CA THR A 190 -16.25 6.63 10.58
C THR A 190 -15.76 5.22 10.28
N LEU A 191 -15.24 4.56 11.31
CA LEU A 191 -14.78 3.18 11.22
C LEU A 191 -15.92 2.26 11.66
N SER A 192 -16.40 1.41 10.76
CA SER A 192 -17.26 0.30 11.18
C SER A 192 -16.37 -0.77 11.80
N LEU A 193 -16.76 -1.30 12.95
CA LEU A 193 -16.02 -2.31 13.68
C LEU A 193 -16.62 -3.69 13.45
N THR A 194 -15.76 -4.70 13.42
CA THR A 194 -16.21 -6.08 13.33
C THR A 194 -16.84 -6.59 14.63
N SER A 195 -16.38 -6.08 15.77
CA SER A 195 -16.88 -6.39 17.11
C SER A 195 -17.44 -5.14 17.79
N ALA A 196 -18.46 -5.31 18.63
CA ALA A 196 -19.00 -4.20 19.42
C ALA A 196 -18.03 -3.74 20.52
N LEU A 197 -18.11 -2.45 20.90
CA LEU A 197 -17.36 -1.91 22.03
C LEU A 197 -17.83 -2.55 23.34
N ARG A 198 -16.89 -3.06 24.15
CA ARG A 198 -17.19 -3.74 25.43
C ARG A 198 -17.56 -2.77 26.55
N GLN A 199 -17.22 -1.50 26.38
CA GLN A 199 -17.45 -0.41 27.32
C GLN A 199 -17.60 0.91 26.57
N MET A 200 -17.96 1.98 27.29
CA MET A 200 -17.94 3.34 26.75
C MET A 200 -16.50 3.84 26.65
N TYR A 201 -16.15 4.42 25.50
CA TYR A 201 -14.87 5.12 25.30
C TYR A 201 -15.12 6.62 25.18
N GLN A 202 -14.51 7.40 26.08
CA GLN A 202 -14.64 8.85 26.06
C GLN A 202 -13.65 9.48 25.09
N GLY A 203 -14.16 10.31 24.18
CA GLY A 203 -13.39 11.05 23.18
C GLY A 203 -13.28 12.53 23.50
N ALA A 204 -12.75 13.31 22.55
CA ALA A 204 -12.73 14.76 22.61
C ALA A 204 -13.63 15.38 21.53
N GLU A 205 -14.03 16.63 21.76
CA GLU A 205 -14.67 17.46 20.75
C GLU A 205 -13.65 17.92 19.70
N ALA A 206 -14.16 18.44 18.58
CA ALA A 206 -13.32 18.88 17.47
C ALA A 206 -12.39 20.02 17.90
N SER A 207 -11.11 19.92 17.50
CA SER A 207 -10.10 20.92 17.81
C SER A 207 -9.21 21.25 16.62
N ARG A 208 -8.88 22.55 16.50
CA ARG A 208 -7.87 23.09 15.59
C ARG A 208 -6.45 22.64 15.94
N LEU A 209 -6.20 22.22 17.18
CA LEU A 209 -4.90 21.72 17.62
C LEU A 209 -4.76 20.22 17.30
N SER A 210 -3.54 19.76 17.08
CA SER A 210 -3.25 18.33 16.82
C SER A 210 -2.73 17.57 18.04
N GLY A 211 -2.27 18.27 19.08
CA GLY A 211 -1.79 17.67 20.33
C GLY A 211 -2.90 17.34 21.33
N VAL A 212 -4.12 17.05 20.87
CA VAL A 212 -5.25 16.75 21.77
C VAL A 212 -5.08 15.35 22.34
N ALA A 213 -5.19 15.24 23.66
CA ALA A 213 -4.92 14.01 24.39
C ALA A 213 -6.17 13.53 25.16
N PRO A 214 -7.19 12.95 24.48
CA PRO A 214 -8.43 12.51 25.13
C PRO A 214 -8.25 11.21 25.92
N PRO A 215 -9.00 10.98 27.01
CA PRO A 215 -8.82 9.83 27.91
C PRO A 215 -8.67 8.48 27.20
N THR A 216 -9.38 8.29 26.07
CA THR A 216 -9.15 7.17 25.16
C THR A 216 -8.09 7.50 24.12
N ARG A 217 -6.95 6.80 24.19
CA ARG A 217 -5.90 6.80 23.18
C ARG A 217 -6.18 5.73 22.11
N VAL A 218 -5.98 6.10 20.85
CA VAL A 218 -5.99 5.16 19.73
C VAL A 218 -4.55 4.77 19.43
N ARG A 219 -4.23 3.49 19.49
CA ARG A 219 -2.88 2.97 19.21
C ARG A 219 -2.92 1.99 18.05
N SER A 220 -1.85 1.99 17.28
CA SER A 220 -1.58 0.96 16.28
C SER A 220 -1.15 -0.33 16.97
N VAL A 221 -1.15 -1.45 16.24
CA VAL A 221 -0.61 -2.74 16.71
C VAL A 221 0.69 -3.10 15.99
N THR A 222 1.55 -3.82 16.69
CA THR A 222 2.68 -4.55 16.13
C THR A 222 2.41 -6.05 16.23
N VAL A 223 2.87 -6.82 15.24
CA VAL A 223 2.79 -8.27 15.26
C VAL A 223 3.94 -8.80 16.12
N ALA A 224 3.63 -9.70 17.05
CA ALA A 224 4.61 -10.46 17.82
C ALA A 224 4.42 -11.94 17.50
N ASP A 225 5.47 -12.63 17.01
CA ASP A 225 5.44 -14.08 16.82
C ASP A 225 5.59 -14.76 18.18
N ALA A 226 4.51 -14.73 18.96
CA ALA A 226 4.54 -15.27 20.30
C ALA A 226 4.63 -16.80 20.26
N SER A 227 3.88 -17.49 19.40
CA SER A 227 3.72 -18.95 19.46
C SER A 227 4.07 -19.66 18.15
N SER A 228 4.90 -20.70 18.24
CA SER A 228 5.19 -21.59 17.12
C SER A 228 4.16 -22.71 17.02
N TYR A 229 3.56 -22.85 15.84
CA TYR A 229 2.58 -23.90 15.52
C TYR A 229 3.22 -24.93 14.60
N PHE A 230 2.77 -26.17 14.73
CA PHE A 230 3.25 -27.33 13.98
C PHE A 230 2.06 -28.09 13.39
N GLY A 231 2.25 -28.73 12.24
CA GLY A 231 1.16 -29.36 11.50
C GLY A 231 1.67 -30.18 10.31
N VAL A 232 0.75 -30.47 9.38
CA VAL A 232 1.01 -31.28 8.18
C VAL A 232 0.41 -30.62 6.95
N SER A 233 1.06 -30.81 5.82
CA SER A 233 0.63 -30.40 4.49
C SER A 233 0.96 -31.50 3.47
N ARG A 234 0.53 -31.36 2.22
CA ARG A 234 0.80 -32.32 1.15
C ARG A 234 1.69 -31.68 0.09
N LEU A 235 2.50 -32.50 -0.59
CA LEU A 235 3.28 -32.09 -1.75
C LEU A 235 2.35 -31.74 -2.92
N SER A 236 2.48 -30.52 -3.43
CA SER A 236 1.67 -30.03 -4.56
C SER A 236 2.20 -30.52 -5.90
N ALA A 237 3.48 -30.91 -5.95
CA ALA A 237 4.17 -31.52 -7.10
C ALA A 237 5.08 -32.67 -6.63
N PRO A 238 5.37 -33.67 -7.49
CA PRO A 238 6.31 -34.73 -7.12
C PRO A 238 7.70 -34.17 -6.86
N ALA A 239 8.41 -34.73 -5.87
CA ALA A 239 9.78 -34.35 -5.51
C ALA A 239 10.75 -35.47 -5.89
N ALA A 240 11.77 -35.14 -6.68
CA ALA A 240 12.77 -36.11 -7.12
C ALA A 240 13.86 -36.33 -6.07
N GLN A 241 14.49 -37.51 -6.11
CA GLN A 241 15.72 -37.81 -5.40
C GLN A 241 16.77 -36.72 -5.69
N ALA A 242 17.55 -36.37 -4.68
CA ALA A 242 18.54 -35.31 -4.69
C ALA A 242 18.00 -33.87 -4.86
N ALA A 243 16.67 -33.66 -4.87
CA ALA A 243 16.11 -32.31 -4.85
C ALA A 243 16.44 -31.59 -3.53
N LEU A 244 16.78 -30.31 -3.63
CA LEU A 244 17.03 -29.41 -2.50
C LEU A 244 15.83 -28.51 -2.18
N SER A 245 14.75 -28.62 -2.94
CA SER A 245 13.54 -27.83 -2.76
C SER A 245 12.31 -28.67 -3.06
N ILE A 246 11.27 -28.50 -2.26
CA ILE A 246 9.96 -29.13 -2.44
C ILE A 246 8.88 -28.05 -2.46
N THR A 247 7.71 -28.37 -3.01
CA THR A 247 6.56 -27.46 -2.99
C THR A 247 5.37 -28.15 -2.35
N ILE A 248 4.74 -27.48 -1.39
CA ILE A 248 3.57 -27.98 -0.65
C ILE A 248 2.32 -27.15 -0.95
N ASP A 249 1.14 -27.71 -0.66
CA ASP A 249 -0.16 -27.08 -0.90
C ASP A 249 -0.34 -25.79 -0.06
N SER A 250 0.12 -25.80 1.19
CA SER A 250 0.10 -24.63 2.05
C SER A 250 1.10 -24.74 3.19
N ILE A 251 1.82 -23.64 3.47
CA ILE A 251 2.69 -23.51 4.65
C ILE A 251 1.91 -23.10 5.93
N THR A 252 0.60 -22.87 5.80
CA THR A 252 -0.26 -22.40 6.88
C THR A 252 -1.40 -23.37 7.14
N ALA A 253 -1.84 -23.46 8.39
CA ALA A 253 -3.02 -24.23 8.79
C ALA A 253 -4.05 -23.33 9.47
N GLN A 254 -5.32 -23.74 9.42
CA GLN A 254 -6.40 -23.02 10.07
C GLN A 254 -6.33 -23.20 11.60
N LEU A 255 -6.22 -22.09 12.35
CA LEU A 255 -6.26 -22.12 13.81
C LEU A 255 -7.61 -21.68 14.36
N VAL A 256 -8.25 -20.67 13.78
CA VAL A 256 -9.60 -20.23 14.18
C VAL A 256 -10.57 -20.30 13.03
N PRO A 257 -11.84 -20.68 13.25
CA PRO A 257 -12.83 -20.67 12.20
C PRO A 257 -13.05 -19.23 11.73
N SER A 258 -13.14 -19.06 10.42
CA SER A 258 -13.41 -17.77 9.81
C SER A 258 -14.48 -17.90 8.73
N THR A 259 -15.39 -16.94 8.69
CA THR A 259 -16.36 -16.80 7.60
C THR A 259 -16.00 -15.55 6.82
N THR A 260 -15.79 -15.70 5.51
CA THR A 260 -15.38 -14.59 4.66
C THR A 260 -16.58 -13.74 4.28
N ARG A 261 -16.44 -12.43 4.43
CA ARG A 261 -17.31 -11.39 3.87
C ARG A 261 -16.51 -10.59 2.86
N GLU A 262 -17.13 -10.32 1.74
CA GLU A 262 -16.55 -9.53 0.66
C GLU A 262 -16.87 -8.04 0.84
N VAL A 263 -15.85 -7.20 0.68
CA VAL A 263 -15.97 -5.74 0.60
C VAL A 263 -15.49 -5.31 -0.78
N ALA A 264 -16.36 -4.65 -1.54
CA ALA A 264 -16.02 -4.14 -2.86
C ALA A 264 -15.27 -2.81 -2.73
N VAL A 265 -14.10 -2.73 -3.36
CA VAL A 265 -13.39 -1.49 -3.63
C VAL A 265 -13.72 -1.10 -5.07
N ALA A 266 -14.37 0.05 -5.25
CA ALA A 266 -14.81 0.54 -6.55
C ALA A 266 -14.16 1.88 -6.89
N SER A 267 -13.68 2.00 -8.12
CA SER A 267 -13.11 3.21 -8.73
C SER A 267 -11.99 3.84 -7.89
N ALA A 268 -11.14 3.02 -7.30
CA ALA A 268 -9.99 3.50 -6.55
C ALA A 268 -8.90 4.02 -7.49
N THR A 269 -8.19 5.06 -7.05
CA THR A 269 -7.08 5.67 -7.80
C THR A 269 -5.75 5.21 -7.20
N PRO A 270 -4.80 4.68 -7.99
CA PRO A 270 -3.46 4.37 -7.50
C PRO A 270 -2.69 5.62 -7.10
N GLY A 271 -2.22 5.68 -5.85
CA GLY A 271 -1.27 6.68 -5.34
C GLY A 271 -1.61 8.14 -5.70
N LEU A 272 -2.39 8.81 -4.84
CA LEU A 272 -2.58 10.25 -4.92
C LEU A 272 -1.49 10.94 -4.09
N SER A 273 -0.78 11.88 -4.71
CA SER A 273 0.19 12.71 -3.99
C SER A 273 0.00 14.18 -4.38
N LEU A 274 -0.21 15.04 -3.38
CA LEU A 274 -0.32 16.47 -3.57
C LEU A 274 1.07 17.06 -3.79
N SER A 275 1.29 17.66 -4.96
CA SER A 275 2.55 18.33 -5.29
C SER A 275 2.38 19.85 -5.18
N TYR A 276 3.32 20.50 -4.50
CA TYR A 276 3.47 21.95 -4.53
C TYR A 276 4.49 22.31 -5.61
N ILE A 277 4.11 23.17 -6.54
CA ILE A 277 4.98 23.65 -7.62
C ILE A 277 5.34 25.10 -7.31
N ALA A 278 6.64 25.38 -7.23
CA ALA A 278 7.13 26.75 -7.07
C ALA A 278 6.75 27.59 -8.30
N ALA A 279 6.21 28.78 -8.06
CA ALA A 279 5.64 29.65 -9.09
C ALA A 279 6.44 30.93 -9.33
N ALA A 280 7.41 31.22 -8.47
CA ALA A 280 8.38 32.30 -8.64
C ALA A 280 9.65 32.02 -7.82
N VAL A 281 10.67 32.86 -7.98
CA VAL A 281 11.72 33.01 -6.96
C VAL A 281 11.15 33.62 -5.68
N ALA A 282 11.92 33.63 -4.58
CA ALA A 282 11.49 34.18 -3.30
C ALA A 282 10.96 35.63 -3.43
N LYS A 283 9.82 35.89 -2.81
CA LYS A 283 9.11 37.17 -2.75
C LYS A 283 8.97 37.64 -1.31
N ALA A 284 8.86 38.96 -1.13
CA ALA A 284 8.67 39.56 0.18
C ALA A 284 7.30 39.18 0.77
N LEU A 285 7.27 38.94 2.09
CA LEU A 285 6.06 38.66 2.84
C LEU A 285 5.19 39.91 3.02
N THR A 286 3.88 39.70 3.09
CA THR A 286 2.96 40.69 3.65
C THR A 286 3.15 40.77 5.18
N THR A 287 3.31 41.99 5.70
CA THR A 287 3.60 42.25 7.12
C THR A 287 2.33 42.65 7.89
N GLY A 288 2.29 42.38 9.20
CA GLY A 288 1.22 42.79 10.11
C GLY A 288 0.81 41.70 11.12
N ALA A 289 -0.22 42.00 11.92
CA ALA A 289 -0.74 41.10 12.96
C ALA A 289 -1.49 39.87 12.42
N SER A 290 -1.30 38.69 13.00
CA SER A 290 -1.99 37.45 12.60
C SER A 290 -3.54 37.55 12.58
N PRO A 291 -4.24 36.87 11.64
CA PRO A 291 -3.68 36.12 10.52
C PRO A 291 -3.17 37.05 9.41
N ARG A 292 -2.17 36.58 8.65
CA ARG A 292 -1.65 37.30 7.48
C ARG A 292 -1.68 36.42 6.24
N TYR A 293 -2.32 36.91 5.19
CA TYR A 293 -2.44 36.23 3.91
C TYR A 293 -1.35 36.71 2.95
N GLN A 294 -0.67 35.74 2.35
CA GLN A 294 0.22 35.97 1.22
C GLN A 294 -0.56 36.01 -0.10
N LEU A 295 0.01 36.65 -1.13
CA LEU A 295 -0.67 36.83 -2.42
C LEU A 295 -0.89 35.51 -3.15
N ARG A 296 -0.10 34.49 -2.81
CA ARG A 296 -0.15 33.13 -3.36
C ARG A 296 0.07 32.13 -2.24
N GLY A 297 -0.19 30.85 -2.56
CA GLY A 297 0.22 29.74 -1.72
C GLY A 297 1.71 29.82 -1.41
N VAL A 298 2.11 29.24 -0.28
CA VAL A 298 3.49 29.23 0.19
C VAL A 298 4.10 27.88 -0.18
N TYR A 299 5.24 27.89 -0.88
CA TYR A 299 6.00 26.67 -1.13
C TYR A 299 6.49 26.12 0.21
N PRO A 300 6.12 24.89 0.59
CA PRO A 300 6.48 24.35 1.90
C PRO A 300 8.00 24.34 2.13
N GLY A 301 8.43 24.77 3.31
CA GLY A 301 9.83 24.94 3.72
C GLY A 301 10.48 26.24 3.23
N SER A 302 9.82 27.07 2.42
CA SER A 302 10.43 28.28 1.85
C SER A 302 10.28 29.55 2.71
N LEU A 303 9.38 29.53 3.68
CA LEU A 303 9.01 30.72 4.44
C LEU A 303 10.07 31.03 5.51
N GLN A 304 10.50 32.30 5.51
CA GLN A 304 11.33 32.91 6.54
C GLN A 304 10.65 34.20 6.98
N ALA A 305 10.09 34.23 8.19
CA ALA A 305 9.34 35.35 8.72
C ALA A 305 10.10 36.02 9.87
N ALA A 306 10.37 37.32 9.75
CA ALA A 306 10.84 38.12 10.87
C ALA A 306 9.67 38.39 11.81
N ILE A 307 9.79 37.94 13.06
CA ILE A 307 8.77 38.08 14.12
C ILE A 307 9.40 38.78 15.35
N PRO A 308 8.59 39.24 16.32
CA PRO A 308 9.12 39.65 17.61
C PRO A 308 9.89 38.49 18.27
N GLY A 309 11.22 38.65 18.41
CA GLY A 309 12.09 37.64 19.01
C GLY A 309 13.04 36.92 18.05
N GLY A 310 12.91 37.09 16.72
CA GLY A 310 13.87 36.53 15.77
C GLY A 310 13.29 36.22 14.39
N THR A 311 13.96 35.33 13.63
CA THR A 311 13.47 34.84 12.34
C THR A 311 12.87 33.45 12.50
N ALA A 312 11.55 33.36 12.40
CA ALA A 312 10.85 32.08 12.35
C ALA A 312 11.00 31.45 10.96
N LYS A 313 11.31 30.16 10.90
CA LYS A 313 11.40 29.38 9.67
C LYS A 313 10.26 28.39 9.60
N ASP A 314 9.87 28.06 8.39
CA ASP A 314 8.88 27.03 8.14
C ASP A 314 9.50 25.63 8.21
N ASP A 315 8.88 24.73 8.97
CA ASP A 315 9.34 23.36 9.19
C ASP A 315 8.87 22.37 8.11
N GLY A 316 8.11 22.84 7.11
CA GLY A 316 7.57 21.99 6.04
C GLY A 316 6.37 21.15 6.44
N ALA A 317 6.00 21.15 7.73
CA ALA A 317 4.91 20.39 8.34
C ALA A 317 3.73 21.30 8.78
N GLY A 318 3.69 22.53 8.28
CA GLY A 318 2.66 23.52 8.55
C GLY A 318 2.91 24.39 9.78
N ASN A 319 4.12 24.38 10.36
CA ASN A 319 4.46 25.21 11.51
C ASN A 319 5.55 26.24 11.19
N MET A 320 5.46 27.40 11.83
CA MET A 320 6.54 28.38 11.91
C MET A 320 7.30 28.15 13.22
N VAL A 321 8.61 27.88 13.13
CA VAL A 321 9.48 27.59 14.27
C VAL A 321 10.56 28.66 14.43
N LEU A 322 10.75 29.14 15.66
CA LEU A 322 11.91 29.93 16.05
C LEU A 322 12.79 29.03 16.93
N ASP A 323 14.02 28.77 16.48
CA ASP A 323 14.89 27.75 17.04
C ASP A 323 14.21 26.37 17.10
N THR A 324 13.61 26.00 18.24
CA THR A 324 12.85 24.76 18.44
C THR A 324 11.40 24.98 18.86
N ALA A 325 10.98 26.23 19.07
CA ALA A 325 9.63 26.57 19.54
C ALA A 325 8.69 26.88 18.37
N ASN A 326 7.54 26.22 18.33
CA ASN A 326 6.46 26.57 17.42
C ASN A 326 5.87 27.93 17.83
N VAL A 327 5.98 28.90 16.94
CA VAL A 327 5.52 30.29 17.11
C VAL A 327 4.32 30.61 16.21
N GLY A 328 3.84 29.67 15.41
CA GLY A 328 2.68 29.85 14.55
C GLY A 328 2.49 28.75 13.52
N THR A 329 1.49 28.91 12.66
CA THR A 329 1.16 27.93 11.61
C THR A 329 1.16 28.55 10.23
N VAL A 330 1.45 27.71 9.23
CA VAL A 330 1.45 28.04 7.81
C VAL A 330 0.42 27.16 7.11
N ASP A 331 -0.57 27.78 6.49
CA ASP A 331 -1.41 27.12 5.49
C ASP A 331 -0.79 27.37 4.10
N TYR A 332 -0.20 26.33 3.53
CA TYR A 332 0.52 26.41 2.27
C TYR A 332 -0.38 26.68 1.07
N GLU A 333 -1.62 26.23 1.09
CA GLU A 333 -2.54 26.40 -0.04
C GLU A 333 -3.12 27.81 -0.06
N SER A 334 -3.67 28.25 1.08
CA SER A 334 -4.25 29.59 1.18
C SER A 334 -3.21 30.69 1.37
N GLY A 335 -1.96 30.32 1.67
CA GLY A 335 -0.90 31.26 2.01
C GLY A 335 -1.16 32.00 3.34
N ARG A 336 -1.95 31.42 4.25
CA ARG A 336 -2.33 32.03 5.53
C ARG A 336 -1.31 31.71 6.61
N LEU A 337 -0.71 32.75 7.18
CA LEU A 337 0.17 32.68 8.35
C LEU A 337 -0.63 33.03 9.61
N SER A 338 -0.52 32.23 10.66
CA SER A 338 -1.20 32.47 11.95
C SER A 338 -0.23 32.35 13.12
N GLY A 339 -0.51 33.06 14.23
CA GLY A 339 0.30 33.01 15.46
C GLY A 339 0.88 34.37 15.84
N GLN A 340 2.04 34.73 15.28
CA GLN A 340 2.76 35.97 15.59
C GLN A 340 2.53 37.09 14.56
N THR A 341 2.85 38.31 14.96
CA THR A 341 2.95 39.46 14.05
C THR A 341 4.17 39.29 13.14
N ILE A 342 3.97 39.50 11.83
CA ILE A 342 5.03 39.39 10.82
C ILE A 342 5.59 40.79 10.53
N ASN A 343 6.87 41.01 10.79
CA ASN A 343 7.56 42.30 10.60
C ASN A 343 8.33 42.38 9.27
N GLY A 344 8.50 41.26 8.58
CA GLY A 344 9.23 41.17 7.31
C GLY A 344 9.59 39.74 6.97
N GLY A 345 10.36 39.54 5.89
CA GLY A 345 10.85 38.24 5.47
C GLY A 345 10.42 37.85 4.06
N THR A 346 10.59 36.57 3.72
CA THR A 346 10.42 36.04 2.36
C THR A 346 9.70 34.71 2.33
N TYR A 347 9.02 34.41 1.22
CA TYR A 347 8.48 33.10 0.88
C TYR A 347 8.58 32.85 -0.62
N ILE A 348 8.53 31.60 -1.04
CA ILE A 348 8.39 31.25 -2.46
C ILE A 348 6.90 31.02 -2.75
N PRO A 349 6.28 31.78 -3.68
CA PRO A 349 4.93 31.50 -4.16
C PRO A 349 4.80 30.08 -4.72
N ALA A 350 3.71 29.38 -4.42
CA ALA A 350 3.43 28.05 -4.93
C ALA A 350 2.00 27.92 -5.47
N ALA A 351 1.85 26.99 -6.41
CA ALA A 351 0.58 26.47 -6.87
C ALA A 351 0.48 24.99 -6.53
N THR A 352 -0.71 24.53 -6.14
CA THR A 352 -0.98 23.12 -5.86
C THR A 352 -1.40 22.41 -7.13
N CYS A 353 -0.90 21.19 -7.32
CA CYS A 353 -1.38 20.28 -8.35
C CYS A 353 -1.57 18.90 -7.73
N SER A 354 -2.77 18.34 -7.91
CA SER A 354 -3.00 16.92 -7.69
C SER A 354 -2.44 16.17 -8.89
N ALA A 355 -1.17 15.80 -8.83
CA ALA A 355 -0.57 14.94 -9.84
C ALA A 355 -0.79 13.47 -9.47
N ALA A 356 -1.20 12.65 -10.44
CA ALA A 356 -1.22 11.21 -10.24
C ALA A 356 0.22 10.70 -10.07
N SER A 357 0.44 9.82 -9.09
CA SER A 357 1.80 9.38 -8.75
C SER A 357 2.41 8.48 -9.82
N LYS A 358 3.70 8.70 -10.11
CA LYS A 358 4.55 7.70 -10.73
C LYS A 358 4.87 6.64 -9.69
N SER A 359 5.09 5.41 -10.14
CA SER A 359 5.48 4.33 -9.25
C SER A 359 6.47 3.36 -9.90
N ILE A 360 7.35 2.80 -9.07
CA ILE A 360 8.21 1.66 -9.37
C ILE A 360 8.25 0.73 -8.16
N ALA A 361 8.74 -0.49 -8.37
CA ALA A 361 8.90 -1.44 -7.28
C ALA A 361 10.23 -2.18 -7.40
N VAL A 362 10.75 -2.58 -6.23
CA VAL A 362 11.79 -3.59 -6.11
C VAL A 362 11.15 -4.88 -5.62
N ASP A 363 11.40 -5.98 -6.32
CA ASP A 363 10.91 -7.29 -5.94
C ASP A 363 11.67 -7.83 -4.72
N ILE A 364 10.93 -8.29 -3.72
CA ILE A 364 11.51 -8.94 -2.54
C ILE A 364 11.58 -10.44 -2.82
N THR A 365 12.79 -10.91 -3.10
CA THR A 365 13.14 -12.33 -3.32
C THR A 365 14.10 -12.76 -2.22
N LEU A 366 14.34 -14.06 -2.05
CA LEU A 366 15.33 -14.54 -1.08
C LEU A 366 16.73 -13.92 -1.27
N ALA A 367 17.12 -13.63 -2.51
CA ALA A 367 18.42 -13.01 -2.81
C ALA A 367 18.45 -11.50 -2.57
N SER A 368 17.31 -10.80 -2.73
CA SER A 368 17.20 -9.35 -2.57
C SER A 368 16.66 -8.92 -1.20
N GLN A 369 16.25 -9.88 -0.36
CA GLN A 369 15.71 -9.62 0.96
C GLN A 369 16.81 -9.08 1.89
N GLY A 370 16.58 -7.86 2.39
CA GLY A 370 17.42 -7.21 3.38
C GLY A 370 16.66 -6.09 4.09
N THR A 371 17.35 -5.36 4.96
CA THR A 371 16.79 -4.15 5.61
C THR A 371 17.23 -2.88 4.91
N VAL A 372 18.31 -2.89 4.12
CA VAL A 372 18.83 -1.70 3.44
C VAL A 372 18.57 -1.77 1.94
N TYR A 373 17.97 -0.72 1.40
CA TYR A 373 17.68 -0.60 -0.03
C TYR A 373 18.12 0.76 -0.55
N VAL A 374 18.72 0.75 -1.73
CA VAL A 374 19.07 1.96 -2.48
C VAL A 374 18.39 1.87 -3.83
N GLN A 375 17.63 2.90 -4.18
CA GLN A 375 16.89 2.96 -5.42
C GLN A 375 16.95 4.37 -6.01
N THR A 376 17.41 4.48 -7.25
CA THR A 376 17.29 5.72 -8.04
C THR A 376 15.93 5.75 -8.71
N LEU A 377 15.16 6.81 -8.47
CA LEU A 377 13.86 7.00 -9.11
C LEU A 377 14.04 7.41 -10.59
N PRO A 378 13.21 6.90 -11.52
CA PRO A 378 13.23 7.25 -12.93
C PRO A 378 13.13 8.75 -13.22
N THR A 379 12.43 9.49 -12.37
CA THR A 379 12.34 10.94 -12.41
C THR A 379 12.47 11.50 -11.00
N ARG A 380 12.94 12.74 -10.90
CA ARG A 380 13.16 13.39 -9.60
C ARG A 380 11.82 13.58 -8.88
N PRO A 381 11.69 13.16 -7.62
CA PRO A 381 10.46 13.31 -6.88
C PRO A 381 10.25 14.76 -6.46
N ALA A 382 9.00 15.21 -6.45
CA ALA A 382 8.63 16.46 -5.82
C ALA A 382 8.78 16.34 -4.29
N PRO A 383 9.36 17.34 -3.59
CA PRO A 383 9.52 17.27 -2.14
C PRO A 383 8.20 17.07 -1.37
N GLY A 384 8.16 16.07 -0.50
CA GLY A 384 6.98 15.69 0.29
C GLY A 384 5.99 14.79 -0.45
N SER A 385 6.35 14.28 -1.62
CA SER A 385 5.47 13.45 -2.45
C SER A 385 5.82 11.96 -2.41
N LEU A 386 7.00 11.59 -1.90
CA LEU A 386 7.51 10.24 -1.91
C LEU A 386 6.85 9.42 -0.80
N ILE A 387 6.20 8.34 -1.22
CA ILE A 387 5.61 7.32 -0.37
C ILE A 387 6.27 6.00 -0.74
N VAL A 388 6.86 5.32 0.26
CA VAL A 388 7.43 3.98 0.10
C VAL A 388 6.64 3.00 0.94
N SER A 389 6.09 1.96 0.33
CA SER A 389 5.36 0.90 1.01
C SER A 389 6.09 -0.43 0.96
N PHE A 390 6.15 -1.14 2.08
CA PHE A 390 6.72 -2.49 2.19
C PHE A 390 5.85 -3.36 3.08
N ARG A 391 5.98 -4.69 2.95
CA ARG A 391 5.19 -5.64 3.74
C ARG A 391 6.09 -6.44 4.68
N TYR A 392 5.68 -6.61 5.92
CA TYR A 392 6.36 -7.44 6.92
C TYR A 392 5.34 -8.18 7.80
N LEU A 393 5.50 -9.48 7.99
CA LEU A 393 4.62 -10.39 8.74
C LEU A 393 3.13 -10.23 8.37
N GLY A 394 2.85 -10.04 7.08
CA GLY A 394 1.47 -9.91 6.63
C GLY A 394 0.93 -8.47 6.57
N LYS A 395 1.63 -7.50 7.16
CA LYS A 395 1.16 -6.12 7.31
C LYS A 395 1.95 -5.17 6.41
N TRP A 396 1.24 -4.23 5.77
CA TRP A 396 1.86 -3.13 5.02
C TRP A 396 2.29 -2.01 5.96
N TYR A 397 3.51 -1.52 5.74
CA TYR A 397 4.11 -0.38 6.39
C TYR A 397 4.39 0.69 5.33
N THR A 398 4.30 1.95 5.72
CA THR A 398 4.53 3.08 4.82
C THR A 398 5.57 4.02 5.44
N LEU A 399 6.51 4.47 4.61
CA LEU A 399 7.46 5.52 4.89
C LEU A 399 7.15 6.71 3.98
N THR A 400 7.27 7.93 4.49
CA THR A 400 6.99 9.16 3.74
C THR A 400 8.11 10.17 3.91
N ASP A 401 8.32 11.02 2.90
CA ASP A 401 9.20 12.19 2.99
C ASP A 401 8.47 13.45 3.48
N ALA A 402 7.46 13.29 4.35
CA ALA A 402 6.54 14.36 4.74
C ALA A 402 7.24 15.61 5.33
N ALA A 403 8.45 15.47 5.87
CA ALA A 403 9.27 16.57 6.38
C ALA A 403 9.90 17.43 5.26
N ARG A 404 9.94 16.94 4.01
CA ARG A 404 10.44 17.64 2.81
C ARG A 404 11.92 18.07 2.87
N ASP A 405 12.65 17.64 3.89
CA ASP A 405 14.06 17.96 4.14
C ASP A 405 15.02 16.90 3.56
N GLY A 406 14.45 15.91 2.84
CA GLY A 406 15.18 14.76 2.32
C GLY A 406 15.22 13.60 3.31
N THR A 407 14.60 13.69 4.48
CA THR A 407 14.41 12.54 5.37
C THR A 407 13.11 11.79 5.04
N VAL A 408 13.20 10.46 5.03
CA VAL A 408 12.08 9.54 4.84
C VAL A 408 11.83 8.83 6.16
N ARG A 409 10.60 8.86 6.68
CA ARG A 409 10.27 8.31 8.00
C ARG A 409 8.97 7.53 7.95
N GLY A 410 8.91 6.44 8.71
CA GLY A 410 7.67 5.74 8.98
C GLY A 410 6.91 6.36 10.16
N ASP A 411 5.65 5.98 10.30
CA ASP A 411 4.76 6.40 11.40
C ASP A 411 5.26 5.93 12.79
N SER A 412 6.25 5.04 12.81
CA SER A 412 6.93 4.60 14.01
C SER A 412 8.41 4.39 13.75
N VAL A 413 9.23 4.55 14.80
CA VAL A 413 10.66 4.22 14.74
C VAL A 413 10.88 2.74 14.35
N ALA A 414 9.93 1.87 14.68
CA ALA A 414 9.95 0.44 14.34
C ALA A 414 9.68 0.13 12.86
N ALA A 415 9.15 1.08 12.07
CA ALA A 415 8.96 0.90 10.63
C ALA A 415 10.25 1.15 9.83
N GLY A 416 11.24 1.84 10.43
CA GLY A 416 12.47 2.26 9.76
C GLY A 416 12.39 3.68 9.20
N GLY A 417 13.40 4.04 8.43
CA GLY A 417 13.54 5.37 7.84
C GLY A 417 14.66 5.42 6.81
N GLY A 418 14.93 6.60 6.28
CA GLY A 418 15.92 6.78 5.23
C GLY A 418 16.04 8.22 4.76
N THR A 419 16.56 8.38 3.56
CA THR A 419 16.74 9.67 2.91
C THR A 419 16.39 9.62 1.43
N VAL A 420 15.92 10.74 0.89
CA VAL A 420 15.73 11.01 -0.53
C VAL A 420 16.50 12.27 -0.91
N ASP A 421 17.26 12.20 -1.99
CA ASP A 421 17.88 13.38 -2.60
C ASP A 421 17.03 13.85 -3.79
N TYR A 422 16.44 15.04 -3.66
CA TYR A 422 15.59 15.62 -4.71
C TYR A 422 16.35 16.05 -5.97
N THR A 423 17.68 16.11 -5.91
CA THR A 423 18.55 16.51 -7.02
C THR A 423 18.91 15.31 -7.90
N SER A 424 19.31 14.20 -7.29
CA SER A 424 19.63 12.95 -8.01
C SER A 424 18.41 12.06 -8.24
N GLY A 425 17.42 12.11 -7.35
CA GLY A 425 16.33 11.14 -7.28
C GLY A 425 16.70 9.86 -6.53
N ASP A 426 17.85 9.83 -5.85
CA ASP A 426 18.30 8.67 -5.09
C ASP A 426 17.57 8.55 -3.76
N VAL A 427 17.06 7.35 -3.48
CA VAL A 427 16.38 7.01 -2.23
C VAL A 427 17.18 5.90 -1.53
N THR A 428 17.59 6.15 -0.29
CA THR A 428 18.27 5.17 0.56
C THR A 428 17.41 4.90 1.78
N LEU A 429 17.07 3.65 2.03
CA LEU A 429 16.18 3.23 3.11
C LEU A 429 16.85 2.20 4.00
N THR A 430 16.55 2.27 5.30
CA THR A 430 16.76 1.23 6.29
C THR A 430 15.42 0.88 6.91
N LEU A 431 14.84 -0.24 6.48
CA LEU A 431 13.59 -0.77 6.99
C LEU A 431 13.78 -1.28 8.42
N GLY A 432 12.76 -1.11 9.26
CA GLY A 432 12.79 -1.58 10.66
C GLY A 432 12.67 -3.10 10.81
N ALA A 433 12.32 -3.81 9.74
CA ALA A 433 12.24 -5.26 9.68
C ALA A 433 12.53 -5.77 8.27
N VAL A 434 12.83 -7.07 8.17
CA VAL A 434 13.11 -7.75 6.91
C VAL A 434 11.78 -7.99 6.17
N PRO A 435 11.57 -7.47 4.95
CA PRO A 435 10.27 -7.53 4.27
C PRO A 435 9.93 -8.95 3.79
N ASP A 436 8.64 -9.23 3.62
CA ASP A 436 8.13 -10.56 3.23
C ASP A 436 8.56 -10.93 1.80
N VAL A 437 9.09 -12.14 1.60
CA VAL A 437 9.43 -12.69 0.28
C VAL A 437 8.17 -12.81 -0.59
N GLY A 438 8.28 -12.44 -1.86
CA GLY A 438 7.19 -12.37 -2.84
C GLY A 438 6.40 -11.05 -2.80
N SER A 439 6.65 -10.18 -1.82
CA SER A 439 6.11 -8.82 -1.78
C SER A 439 6.95 -7.86 -2.62
N LYS A 440 6.52 -6.58 -2.66
CA LYS A 440 7.21 -5.51 -3.37
C LYS A 440 7.51 -4.35 -2.43
N LEU A 441 8.69 -3.78 -2.56
CA LEU A 441 9.01 -2.46 -2.03
C LEU A 441 8.57 -1.42 -3.07
N ILE A 442 7.43 -0.78 -2.83
CA ILE A 442 6.74 0.09 -3.79
C ILE A 442 7.12 1.53 -3.49
N TYR A 443 7.68 2.23 -4.47
CA TYR A 443 7.95 3.66 -4.42
C TYR A 443 6.91 4.37 -5.26
N SER A 444 6.25 5.39 -4.71
CA SER A 444 5.34 6.26 -5.45
C SER A 444 5.63 7.73 -5.15
N TRP A 445 5.62 8.58 -6.18
CA TRP A 445 5.98 10.01 -6.04
C TRP A 445 5.30 10.88 -7.09
N GLY A 446 5.22 12.19 -6.82
CA GLY A 446 4.78 13.20 -7.78
C GLY A 446 5.95 13.71 -8.63
N ASP A 447 5.71 13.93 -9.93
CA ASP A 447 6.73 14.37 -10.88
C ASP A 447 6.59 15.88 -11.18
N PRO A 448 7.57 16.73 -10.83
CA PRO A 448 7.51 18.16 -11.07
C PRO A 448 8.01 18.59 -12.47
N THR A 449 8.44 17.67 -13.33
CA THR A 449 9.14 18.00 -14.59
C THR A 449 8.21 18.43 -15.73
N SER A 450 6.88 18.30 -15.56
CA SER A 450 5.88 18.82 -16.50
C SER A 450 5.58 20.31 -16.36
N PHE A 451 6.27 21.02 -15.45
CA PHE A 451 5.98 22.41 -15.13
C PHE A 451 7.16 23.34 -15.45
N ALA A 452 6.85 24.55 -15.88
CA ALA A 452 7.81 25.62 -16.10
C ALA A 452 7.40 26.89 -15.35
N GLN A 453 8.34 27.46 -14.61
CA GLN A 453 8.15 28.76 -13.97
C GLN A 453 8.44 29.88 -14.97
N HIS A 454 7.62 30.93 -14.96
CA HIS A 454 7.77 32.10 -15.80
C HIS A 454 7.63 33.38 -14.97
N ALA A 455 8.65 33.70 -14.17
CA ALA A 455 8.68 34.89 -13.35
C ALA A 455 9.78 35.84 -13.87
N GLY A 456 9.39 36.86 -14.64
CA GLY A 456 10.32 37.84 -15.23
C GLY A 456 10.90 37.46 -16.60
N ASP A 457 10.70 36.23 -17.07
CA ASP A 457 11.29 35.73 -18.32
C ASP A 457 10.40 35.94 -19.56
N ILE A 458 9.08 36.10 -19.35
CA ILE A 458 8.12 36.34 -20.43
C ILE A 458 7.80 37.84 -20.50
N THR A 459 7.98 38.41 -21.69
CA THR A 459 7.46 39.75 -21.99
C THR A 459 5.96 39.63 -22.27
N VAL A 460 5.14 40.19 -21.39
CA VAL A 460 3.69 40.29 -21.60
C VAL A 460 3.41 41.42 -22.59
N ASN A 461 2.54 41.19 -23.58
CA ASN A 461 2.19 42.24 -24.54
C ASN A 461 1.54 43.43 -23.85
N THR A 462 1.65 44.59 -24.48
CA THR A 462 1.04 45.78 -23.89
C THR A 462 -0.48 45.63 -23.85
N PRO A 463 -1.13 46.01 -22.74
CA PRO A 463 -2.58 45.90 -22.61
C PRO A 463 -3.32 46.71 -23.66
N SER A 464 -4.37 46.11 -24.22
CA SER A 464 -5.15 46.67 -25.33
C SER A 464 -6.63 46.50 -25.06
N VAL A 465 -7.45 47.28 -25.74
CA VAL A 465 -8.91 47.20 -25.73
C VAL A 465 -9.30 46.66 -27.10
N LEU A 466 -9.91 45.47 -27.10
CA LEU A 466 -10.30 44.78 -28.30
C LEU A 466 -11.83 44.78 -28.43
N PHE A 467 -12.33 45.31 -29.53
CA PHE A 467 -13.76 45.30 -29.84
C PHE A 467 -13.99 45.18 -31.33
N GLN A 468 -15.24 44.93 -31.71
CA GLN A 468 -15.68 44.82 -33.08
C GLN A 468 -16.79 45.84 -33.34
N THR A 469 -16.80 46.45 -34.52
CA THR A 469 -17.89 47.32 -34.97
C THR A 469 -19.13 46.48 -35.31
N ALA A 470 -20.31 47.08 -35.17
CA ALA A 470 -21.58 46.43 -35.50
C ALA A 470 -21.70 46.16 -37.01
N HIS A 471 -21.14 47.06 -37.81
CA HIS A 471 -21.13 46.94 -39.26
C HIS A 471 -19.70 46.77 -39.78
N TRP A 472 -19.58 45.92 -40.77
CA TRP A 472 -18.35 45.60 -41.47
C TRP A 472 -18.75 45.24 -42.92
N PRO A 473 -17.80 45.20 -43.86
CA PRO A 473 -16.43 45.70 -43.75
C PRO A 473 -16.35 47.22 -43.67
N ILE A 474 -15.32 47.75 -43.02
CA ILE A 474 -15.07 49.19 -42.88
C ILE A 474 -14.28 49.69 -44.10
N LYS A 475 -14.63 50.85 -44.66
CA LYS A 475 -13.83 51.51 -45.70
C LYS A 475 -12.47 51.94 -45.12
N PRO A 476 -11.34 51.49 -45.69
CA PRO A 476 -10.02 51.89 -45.20
C PRO A 476 -9.83 53.41 -45.13
N GLY A 477 -9.30 53.90 -44.01
CA GLY A 477 -9.06 55.33 -43.77
C GLY A 477 -10.27 56.16 -43.32
N SER A 478 -11.46 55.55 -43.17
CA SER A 478 -12.68 56.27 -42.73
C SER A 478 -12.92 56.25 -41.22
N LEU A 479 -12.22 55.39 -40.48
CA LEU A 479 -12.48 55.12 -39.06
C LEU A 479 -11.82 56.13 -38.13
N SER A 480 -12.59 56.62 -37.16
CA SER A 480 -12.13 57.42 -36.01
C SER A 480 -12.77 56.92 -34.73
N LEU A 481 -12.04 57.02 -33.62
CA LEU A 481 -12.42 56.50 -32.29
C LEU A 481 -12.43 57.63 -31.26
N GLN A 482 -13.41 57.61 -30.36
CA GLN A 482 -13.53 58.53 -29.24
C GLN A 482 -13.97 57.80 -27.96
N TRP A 483 -13.38 58.11 -26.81
CA TRP A 483 -13.77 57.53 -25.51
C TRP A 483 -13.42 58.47 -24.35
N VAL A 484 -13.94 58.18 -23.15
CA VAL A 484 -13.64 58.96 -21.93
C VAL A 484 -12.67 58.19 -21.03
N SER A 485 -11.68 58.90 -20.49
CA SER A 485 -10.69 58.40 -19.53
C SER A 485 -10.47 59.45 -18.45
N GLY A 486 -10.72 59.10 -17.18
CA GLY A 486 -10.59 60.04 -16.06
C GLY A 486 -11.47 61.29 -16.20
N GLY A 487 -12.64 61.15 -16.85
CA GLY A 487 -13.53 62.27 -17.15
C GLY A 487 -13.11 63.17 -18.32
N VAL A 488 -12.01 62.87 -19.02
CA VAL A 488 -11.54 63.62 -20.20
C VAL A 488 -11.78 62.83 -21.49
N THR A 489 -12.28 63.49 -22.54
CA THR A 489 -12.49 62.87 -23.86
C THR A 489 -11.14 62.68 -24.59
N LYS A 490 -10.93 61.48 -25.11
CA LYS A 490 -9.75 61.01 -25.85
C LYS A 490 -10.14 60.63 -27.27
N ASN A 491 -9.26 60.86 -28.24
CA ASN A 491 -9.53 60.59 -29.65
C ASN A 491 -8.35 59.88 -30.34
N ALA A 492 -8.67 58.97 -31.28
CA ALA A 492 -7.69 58.34 -32.16
C ALA A 492 -8.22 58.25 -33.61
N SER A 493 -7.32 58.42 -34.57
CA SER A 493 -7.60 58.28 -36.01
C SER A 493 -6.95 57.02 -36.56
N VAL A 494 -7.58 56.40 -37.58
CA VAL A 494 -7.10 55.14 -38.18
C VAL A 494 -6.76 55.35 -39.66
N ALA A 495 -5.48 55.18 -40.00
CA ALA A 495 -4.98 55.33 -41.37
C ALA A 495 -5.38 54.16 -42.28
N ALA A 496 -5.37 54.35 -43.61
CA ALA A 496 -5.83 53.33 -44.58
C ALA A 496 -5.09 51.98 -44.54
N ASN A 497 -3.91 51.90 -43.93
CA ASN A 497 -3.20 50.65 -43.67
C ASN A 497 -3.62 49.96 -42.35
N GLY A 498 -4.66 50.47 -41.68
CA GLY A 498 -5.17 49.97 -40.40
C GLY A 498 -4.45 50.51 -39.16
N THR A 499 -3.44 51.37 -39.29
CA THR A 499 -2.68 51.88 -38.13
C THR A 499 -3.46 52.94 -37.37
N ILE A 500 -3.56 52.79 -36.05
CA ILE A 500 -4.22 53.75 -35.14
C ILE A 500 -3.18 54.75 -34.59
N SER A 501 -3.53 56.03 -34.51
CA SER A 501 -2.69 57.10 -33.94
C SER A 501 -3.52 58.14 -33.17
N GLY A 502 -2.91 58.91 -32.25
CA GLY A 502 -3.58 59.91 -31.41
C GLY A 502 -3.41 59.61 -29.91
N ASP A 503 -4.49 59.65 -29.13
CA ASP A 503 -4.52 59.25 -27.70
C ASP A 503 -4.37 57.72 -27.49
N GLY A 504 -4.11 56.98 -28.57
CA GLY A 504 -3.82 55.56 -28.56
C GLY A 504 -3.08 55.14 -29.83
N THR A 505 -2.55 53.93 -29.80
CA THR A 505 -1.90 53.24 -30.91
C THR A 505 -2.64 51.92 -31.19
N GLY A 506 -2.21 51.14 -32.18
CA GLY A 506 -2.77 49.82 -32.45
C GLY A 506 -3.19 49.62 -33.90
N THR A 507 -4.08 48.67 -34.12
CA THR A 507 -4.45 48.19 -35.47
C THR A 507 -5.94 47.95 -35.62
N ALA A 508 -6.50 48.30 -36.77
CA ALA A 508 -7.85 47.97 -37.18
C ALA A 508 -7.85 47.00 -38.37
N VAL A 509 -8.59 45.91 -38.24
CA VAL A 509 -8.83 44.92 -39.30
C VAL A 509 -10.15 45.25 -39.97
N TYR A 510 -10.09 45.98 -41.08
CA TYR A 510 -11.27 46.53 -41.75
C TYR A 510 -12.28 45.48 -42.23
N LEU A 511 -11.82 44.31 -42.69
CA LEU A 511 -12.70 43.26 -43.21
C LEU A 511 -13.55 42.57 -42.14
N ASP A 512 -13.01 42.46 -40.92
CA ASP A 512 -13.72 41.87 -39.78
C ASP A 512 -14.37 42.95 -38.90
N GLY A 513 -14.01 44.23 -39.09
CA GLY A 513 -14.43 45.32 -38.21
C GLY A 513 -13.79 45.25 -36.82
N THR A 514 -12.72 44.47 -36.65
CA THR A 514 -12.05 44.29 -35.37
C THR A 514 -11.02 45.40 -35.14
N ILE A 515 -11.05 46.01 -33.97
CA ILE A 515 -10.14 47.08 -33.54
C ILE A 515 -9.40 46.63 -32.30
N ALA A 516 -8.07 46.61 -32.39
CA ALA A 516 -7.16 46.48 -31.27
C ALA A 516 -6.59 47.86 -30.94
N LEU A 517 -7.24 48.58 -30.02
CA LEU A 517 -6.81 49.89 -29.54
C LEU A 517 -5.88 49.71 -28.35
N GLN A 518 -4.70 50.31 -28.37
CA GLN A 518 -3.79 50.40 -27.24
C GLN A 518 -3.72 51.86 -26.78
N PRO A 519 -4.55 52.25 -25.78
CA PRO A 519 -4.54 53.61 -25.27
C PRO A 519 -3.18 54.01 -24.69
N ALA A 520 -2.83 55.29 -24.82
CA ALA A 520 -1.65 55.84 -24.17
C ALA A 520 -1.73 55.73 -22.64
N ALA A 521 -0.59 55.89 -21.94
CA ALA A 521 -0.58 55.96 -20.49
C ALA A 521 -1.54 57.07 -20.01
N ALA A 522 -2.41 56.76 -19.05
CA ALA A 522 -3.53 57.60 -18.57
C ALA A 522 -4.67 57.88 -19.58
N ALA A 523 -4.76 57.14 -20.69
CA ALA A 523 -5.87 57.23 -21.65
C ALA A 523 -6.73 55.96 -21.70
N TYR A 524 -6.62 55.03 -20.73
CA TYR A 524 -7.44 53.81 -20.74
C TYR A 524 -8.92 54.12 -20.42
N PRO A 525 -9.90 53.56 -21.16
CA PRO A 525 -11.30 53.93 -20.98
C PRO A 525 -11.84 53.57 -19.59
N ASP A 526 -12.54 54.50 -18.94
CA ASP A 526 -13.18 54.24 -17.63
C ASP A 526 -14.11 53.00 -17.71
N SER A 527 -14.29 52.24 -16.62
CA SER A 527 -15.06 50.98 -16.65
C SER A 527 -16.51 51.12 -17.15
N ASN A 528 -17.09 52.33 -17.12
CA ASN A 528 -18.43 52.66 -17.62
C ASN A 528 -18.40 53.53 -18.89
N ALA A 529 -17.23 53.80 -19.47
CA ALA A 529 -17.10 54.57 -20.70
C ALA A 529 -17.62 53.76 -21.89
N LYS A 530 -18.10 54.47 -22.92
CA LYS A 530 -18.35 53.90 -24.24
C LYS A 530 -17.24 54.33 -25.19
N ILE A 531 -16.93 53.46 -26.14
CA ILE A 531 -16.04 53.77 -27.26
C ILE A 531 -16.94 54.06 -28.46
N THR A 532 -16.92 55.30 -28.92
CA THR A 532 -17.63 55.72 -30.11
C THR A 532 -16.74 55.50 -31.33
N ALA A 533 -17.17 54.66 -32.27
CA ALA A 533 -16.49 54.43 -33.54
C ALA A 533 -17.31 55.04 -34.68
N THR A 534 -16.74 56.03 -35.36
CA THR A 534 -17.34 56.67 -36.54
C THR A 534 -16.58 56.22 -37.78
N TYR A 535 -17.28 55.63 -38.76
CA TYR A 535 -16.68 55.08 -39.97
C TYR A 535 -17.66 55.01 -41.14
N THR A 536 -17.17 54.63 -42.31
CA THR A 536 -18.00 54.32 -43.48
C THR A 536 -17.97 52.82 -43.72
N GLN A 537 -19.13 52.16 -43.78
CA GLN A 537 -19.24 50.75 -44.16
C GLN A 537 -19.10 50.61 -45.68
N ALA A 538 -18.26 49.69 -46.12
CA ALA A 538 -18.15 49.24 -47.50
C ALA A 538 -19.05 48.01 -47.74
N ASP A 539 -19.46 47.76 -48.98
CA ASP A 539 -20.22 46.55 -49.32
C ASP A 539 -19.32 45.30 -49.26
N GLY A 540 -19.78 44.30 -48.53
CA GLY A 540 -19.05 43.06 -48.34
C GLY A 540 -19.92 41.92 -47.86
N VAL A 541 -19.36 40.72 -47.93
CA VAL A 541 -20.03 39.47 -47.60
C VAL A 541 -19.16 38.69 -46.63
N ARG A 542 -19.76 38.17 -45.56
CA ARG A 542 -19.17 37.14 -44.71
C ARG A 542 -20.04 35.90 -44.79
N SER A 543 -19.42 34.79 -45.09
CA SER A 543 -20.10 33.51 -45.21
C SER A 543 -19.11 32.38 -44.96
N ALA A 544 -19.56 31.16 -45.18
CA ALA A 544 -18.70 29.99 -45.22
C ALA A 544 -18.90 29.23 -46.53
N VAL A 545 -17.84 28.57 -46.98
CA VAL A 545 -17.85 27.62 -48.10
C VAL A 545 -17.25 26.30 -47.65
N ILE A 546 -17.61 25.23 -48.34
CA ILE A 546 -16.95 23.93 -48.15
C ILE A 546 -15.72 23.93 -49.05
N GLY A 547 -14.54 23.84 -48.45
CA GLY A 547 -13.30 23.66 -49.20
C GLY A 547 -13.06 22.20 -49.57
N ALA A 548 -12.07 21.97 -50.42
CA ALA A 548 -11.51 20.66 -50.69
C ALA A 548 -10.05 20.66 -50.25
N TYR A 549 -9.68 19.73 -49.38
CA TYR A 549 -8.30 19.55 -48.95
C TYR A 549 -7.76 18.21 -49.46
N ALA A 550 -6.80 18.27 -50.38
CA ALA A 550 -6.16 17.11 -50.99
C ALA A 550 -4.72 17.44 -51.38
N GLY A 551 -3.82 16.46 -51.29
CA GLY A 551 -2.42 16.64 -51.71
C GLY A 551 -1.68 17.78 -50.98
N GLY A 552 -2.04 18.09 -49.73
CA GLY A 552 -1.41 19.16 -48.96
C GLY A 552 -1.86 20.57 -49.36
N THR A 553 -2.96 20.71 -50.09
CA THR A 553 -3.48 22.01 -50.56
C THR A 553 -4.97 22.11 -50.28
N LEU A 554 -5.41 23.26 -49.77
CA LEU A 554 -6.80 23.65 -49.57
C LEU A 554 -7.27 24.53 -50.73
N THR A 555 -8.34 24.14 -51.42
CA THR A 555 -8.93 24.90 -52.53
C THR A 555 -10.42 25.15 -52.31
N PHE A 556 -10.92 26.34 -52.67
CA PHE A 556 -12.34 26.67 -52.64
C PHE A 556 -12.65 27.85 -53.55
N ASP A 557 -13.92 27.97 -53.95
CA ASP A 557 -14.45 29.09 -54.74
C ASP A 557 -15.36 29.97 -53.90
N LEU A 558 -15.19 31.29 -54.02
CA LEU A 558 -16.08 32.25 -53.38
C LEU A 558 -17.43 32.32 -54.12
N PRO A 559 -18.56 32.50 -53.40
CA PRO A 559 -19.87 32.62 -54.03
C PRO A 559 -19.98 33.91 -54.84
N ALA A 560 -20.84 33.93 -55.86
CA ALA A 560 -21.06 35.10 -56.73
C ALA A 560 -21.41 36.40 -55.97
N ALA A 561 -22.04 36.28 -54.79
CA ALA A 561 -22.35 37.42 -53.93
C ALA A 561 -21.09 38.14 -53.40
N ALA A 562 -19.95 37.46 -53.32
CA ALA A 562 -18.67 38.04 -52.89
C ALA A 562 -17.87 38.68 -54.05
N LEU A 563 -18.34 38.55 -55.29
CA LEU A 563 -17.64 38.98 -56.50
C LEU A 563 -18.27 40.24 -57.14
N PRO A 564 -17.50 41.03 -57.92
CA PRO A 564 -16.04 40.98 -58.07
C PRO A 564 -15.30 41.39 -56.78
N LEU A 565 -14.24 40.65 -56.46
CA LEU A 565 -13.48 40.83 -55.24
C LEU A 565 -12.55 42.05 -55.37
N LYS A 566 -12.53 42.91 -54.36
CA LYS A 566 -11.56 44.01 -54.28
C LYS A 566 -10.18 43.46 -53.89
N PRO A 567 -9.08 43.84 -54.57
CA PRO A 567 -7.73 43.47 -54.13
C PRO A 567 -7.45 43.93 -52.69
N GLY A 568 -6.90 43.03 -51.87
CA GLY A 568 -6.66 43.20 -50.43
C GLY A 568 -7.94 43.03 -49.61
N GLY A 569 -9.00 42.57 -50.26
CA GLY A 569 -10.36 42.61 -49.76
C GLY A 569 -10.89 41.28 -49.25
N LEU A 570 -10.03 40.29 -48.99
CA LEU A 570 -10.40 38.94 -48.58
C LEU A 570 -9.62 38.48 -47.34
N SER A 571 -10.30 37.86 -46.39
CA SER A 571 -9.69 37.14 -45.28
C SER A 571 -10.57 36.02 -44.76
N GLY A 572 -10.03 35.15 -43.92
CA GLY A 572 -10.82 34.04 -43.37
C GLY A 572 -10.10 33.20 -42.34
N GLN A 573 -10.81 32.16 -41.91
CA GLN A 573 -10.29 31.14 -41.01
C GLN A 573 -10.83 29.75 -41.36
N VAL A 574 -10.06 28.72 -41.03
CA VAL A 574 -10.46 27.32 -41.20
C VAL A 574 -9.87 26.48 -40.08
N ALA A 575 -10.69 25.62 -39.48
CA ALA A 575 -10.27 24.71 -38.42
C ALA A 575 -9.53 23.51 -39.02
N GLY A 576 -8.33 23.26 -38.52
CA GLY A 576 -7.49 22.11 -38.83
C GLY A 576 -6.97 21.44 -37.55
N PHE A 577 -5.93 20.63 -37.70
CA PHE A 577 -5.32 19.89 -36.61
C PHE A 577 -3.86 19.57 -36.90
N PHE A 578 -3.10 19.31 -35.84
CA PHE A 578 -1.77 18.69 -35.89
C PHE A 578 -1.71 17.55 -34.87
N GLY A 579 -1.53 16.32 -35.36
CA GLY A 579 -1.78 15.13 -34.55
C GLY A 579 -3.22 15.12 -34.03
N THR A 580 -3.40 15.08 -32.72
CA THR A 580 -4.71 15.16 -32.03
C THR A 580 -5.10 16.57 -31.57
N GLN A 581 -4.21 17.57 -31.71
CA GLN A 581 -4.51 18.94 -31.30
C GLN A 581 -5.26 19.70 -32.39
N SER A 582 -6.42 20.26 -32.03
CA SER A 582 -7.12 21.22 -32.88
C SER A 582 -6.33 22.51 -32.99
N SER A 583 -6.21 23.05 -34.21
CA SER A 583 -5.55 24.32 -34.49
C SER A 583 -6.29 25.04 -35.61
N THR A 584 -6.23 26.36 -35.65
CA THR A 584 -6.93 27.15 -36.68
C THR A 584 -5.92 27.81 -37.59
N MET A 585 -6.18 27.79 -38.89
CA MET A 585 -5.47 28.61 -39.87
C MET A 585 -6.22 29.92 -40.05
N TYR A 586 -5.53 31.04 -39.88
CA TYR A 586 -6.03 32.39 -40.15
C TYR A 586 -5.29 32.94 -41.36
N TRP A 587 -6.02 33.45 -42.35
CA TRP A 587 -5.45 33.82 -43.64
C TRP A 587 -6.07 35.10 -44.21
N LYS A 588 -5.31 35.81 -45.06
CA LYS A 588 -5.74 37.04 -45.74
C LYS A 588 -5.10 37.21 -47.11
N ASP A 589 -5.75 37.95 -47.98
CA ASP A 589 -5.20 38.46 -49.23
C ASP A 589 -4.30 39.68 -48.95
N ASP A 590 -3.08 39.67 -49.51
CA ASP A 590 -2.12 40.78 -49.39
C ASP A 590 -2.37 41.94 -50.37
N GLY A 591 -3.34 41.78 -51.28
CA GLY A 591 -3.69 42.76 -52.31
C GLY A 591 -2.84 42.68 -53.59
N ALA A 592 -1.90 41.74 -53.64
CA ALA A 592 -1.12 41.38 -54.83
C ALA A 592 -1.52 40.00 -55.39
N GLY A 593 -2.62 39.42 -54.89
CA GLY A 593 -3.15 38.11 -55.30
C GLY A 593 -2.59 36.94 -54.50
N ASN A 594 -1.79 37.18 -53.45
CA ASN A 594 -1.27 36.12 -52.59
C ASN A 594 -2.08 36.00 -51.30
N ILE A 595 -2.27 34.77 -50.83
CA ILE A 595 -2.83 34.50 -49.51
C ILE A 595 -1.68 34.28 -48.52
N VAL A 596 -1.71 35.01 -47.41
CA VAL A 596 -0.71 34.98 -46.34
C VAL A 596 -1.35 34.72 -44.98
N THR A 597 -0.54 34.34 -44.00
CA THR A 597 -1.01 34.15 -42.61
C THR A 597 -1.53 35.46 -42.04
N ALA A 598 -2.75 35.45 -41.51
CA ALA A 598 -3.38 36.59 -40.87
C ALA A 598 -3.28 36.47 -39.33
N THR A 599 -2.08 36.66 -38.79
CA THR A 599 -1.84 36.58 -37.34
C THR A 599 -2.68 37.60 -36.55
N GLU A 600 -3.04 38.73 -37.16
CA GLU A 600 -3.90 39.73 -36.56
C GLU A 600 -5.36 39.26 -36.37
N LEU A 601 -5.78 38.16 -36.99
CA LEU A 601 -7.11 37.58 -36.76
C LEU A 601 -7.09 36.51 -35.66
N ALA A 602 -5.91 35.97 -35.34
CA ALA A 602 -5.77 34.88 -34.40
C ALA A 602 -5.89 35.35 -32.93
N PRO A 603 -6.68 34.68 -32.07
CA PRO A 603 -6.93 35.13 -30.69
C PRO A 603 -5.68 35.44 -29.86
N LYS A 604 -4.60 34.64 -29.97
CA LYS A 604 -3.34 34.86 -29.21
C LYS A 604 -2.51 36.06 -29.72
N THR A 605 -2.69 36.48 -30.98
CA THR A 605 -1.83 37.49 -31.64
C THR A 605 -2.56 38.71 -32.17
N ARG A 606 -3.90 38.73 -32.09
CA ARG A 606 -4.79 39.78 -32.60
C ARG A 606 -4.62 41.17 -31.96
N SER A 607 -3.97 41.26 -30.81
CA SER A 607 -3.66 42.53 -30.14
C SER A 607 -2.26 43.07 -30.45
N LEU A 608 -1.54 42.50 -31.42
CA LEU A 608 -0.14 42.83 -31.70
C LEU A 608 -0.02 43.71 -32.93
N GLN A 609 0.73 44.81 -32.79
CA GLN A 609 1.14 45.67 -33.88
C GLN A 609 2.32 45.01 -34.61
N TYR A 610 2.06 44.27 -35.69
CA TYR A 610 3.12 43.84 -36.62
C TYR A 610 3.01 44.67 -37.90
N PRO A 611 3.71 45.82 -37.99
CA PRO A 611 3.86 46.48 -39.27
C PRO A 611 4.77 45.58 -40.12
N ASN A 612 4.24 45.08 -41.23
CA ASN A 612 4.90 44.48 -42.40
C ASN A 612 6.34 43.93 -42.19
N SER A 613 6.49 42.64 -42.49
CA SER A 613 7.74 41.87 -42.71
C SER A 613 8.25 41.01 -41.55
N GLN A 614 8.36 39.72 -41.86
CA GLN A 614 9.11 38.65 -41.21
C GLN A 614 9.09 38.61 -39.68
N VAL A 615 8.05 37.96 -39.16
CA VAL A 615 8.12 37.31 -37.86
C VAL A 615 9.12 36.14 -37.99
N PRO A 616 10.25 36.12 -37.26
CA PRO A 616 11.12 34.94 -37.24
C PRO A 616 10.38 33.81 -36.52
N ASP A 617 10.14 32.69 -37.21
CA ASP A 617 9.73 31.37 -36.69
C ASP A 617 9.05 31.37 -35.30
N LEU A 618 7.94 32.11 -35.13
CA LEU A 618 7.21 32.08 -33.86
C LEU A 618 6.48 30.73 -33.75
N PHE A 619 6.79 29.99 -32.68
CA PHE A 619 6.08 28.79 -32.23
C PHE A 619 4.65 29.13 -31.78
N LEU A 620 3.80 29.58 -32.70
CA LEU A 620 2.39 29.88 -32.44
C LEU A 620 1.56 28.61 -32.56
N PRO A 621 0.51 28.44 -31.72
CA PRO A 621 -0.43 27.32 -31.83
C PRO A 621 -1.49 27.58 -32.92
N ILE A 622 -1.09 28.17 -34.05
CA ILE A 622 -1.94 28.35 -35.23
C ILE A 622 -1.25 27.73 -36.44
N ILE A 623 -2.05 27.31 -37.41
CA ILE A 623 -1.53 26.81 -38.68
C ILE A 623 -1.13 28.03 -39.53
N SER A 624 0.15 28.11 -39.89
CA SER A 624 0.64 29.15 -40.81
C SER A 624 0.17 28.87 -42.25
N VAL A 625 0.22 29.89 -43.11
CA VAL A 625 0.10 29.75 -44.56
C VAL A 625 1.51 29.71 -45.14
N ASN A 626 1.87 28.62 -45.80
CA ASN A 626 3.15 28.48 -46.50
C ASN A 626 3.13 29.20 -47.85
N ALA A 627 2.05 29.03 -48.60
CA ALA A 627 1.80 29.73 -49.87
C ALA A 627 0.29 29.77 -50.15
N GLY A 628 -0.17 30.69 -50.97
CA GLY A 628 -1.54 30.67 -51.47
C GLY A 628 -1.83 31.80 -52.45
N THR A 629 -2.90 31.66 -53.22
CA THR A 629 -3.28 32.57 -54.30
C THR A 629 -4.78 32.80 -54.32
N VAL A 630 -5.21 33.96 -54.80
CA VAL A 630 -6.61 34.28 -55.09
C VAL A 630 -6.74 34.91 -56.48
N ASP A 631 -7.73 34.45 -57.24
CA ASP A 631 -8.16 35.10 -58.48
C ASP A 631 -9.35 36.04 -58.20
N TYR A 632 -9.17 37.34 -58.44
CA TYR A 632 -10.17 38.37 -58.15
C TYR A 632 -11.42 38.31 -59.05
N ALA A 633 -11.29 37.74 -60.26
CA ALA A 633 -12.38 37.63 -61.21
C ALA A 633 -13.22 36.38 -60.96
N THR A 634 -12.57 35.23 -60.72
CA THR A 634 -13.25 33.95 -60.52
C THR A 634 -13.60 33.66 -59.06
N GLY A 635 -12.89 34.28 -58.11
CA GLY A 635 -13.03 33.98 -56.68
C GLY A 635 -12.37 32.66 -56.25
N HIS A 636 -11.55 32.06 -57.12
CA HIS A 636 -10.86 30.81 -56.80
C HIS A 636 -9.69 31.08 -55.85
N VAL A 637 -9.65 30.34 -54.73
CA VAL A 637 -8.63 30.47 -53.69
C VAL A 637 -7.91 29.13 -53.50
N THR A 638 -6.58 29.18 -53.43
CA THR A 638 -5.72 28.03 -53.13
C THR A 638 -4.81 28.40 -51.96
N ILE A 639 -4.71 27.53 -50.95
CA ILE A 639 -3.87 27.74 -49.75
C ILE A 639 -3.11 26.46 -49.43
N GLN A 640 -1.79 26.54 -49.34
CA GLN A 640 -0.93 25.51 -48.77
C GLN A 640 -0.69 25.80 -47.29
N PRO A 641 -1.16 24.95 -46.36
CA PRO A 641 -0.83 25.10 -44.95
C PRO A 641 0.65 24.93 -44.70
N GLY A 642 1.15 25.69 -43.73
CA GLY A 642 2.50 25.61 -43.20
C GLY A 642 2.55 24.89 -41.86
N SER A 643 3.61 25.16 -41.11
CA SER A 643 3.84 24.55 -39.81
C SER A 643 2.95 25.14 -38.70
N VAL A 644 2.70 24.31 -37.68
CA VAL A 644 2.15 24.67 -36.37
C VAL A 644 3.01 24.02 -35.28
N ALA A 645 3.16 24.71 -34.14
CA ALA A 645 3.94 24.21 -33.01
C ALA A 645 3.06 23.54 -31.95
N SER A 646 3.52 22.39 -31.42
CA SER A 646 2.90 21.72 -30.27
C SER A 646 3.94 21.11 -29.33
N ARG A 647 3.58 20.99 -28.04
CA ARG A 647 4.39 20.30 -27.04
C ARG A 647 3.91 18.86 -26.89
N ASN A 648 4.82 17.89 -27.07
CA ASN A 648 4.51 16.46 -26.94
C ASN A 648 5.58 15.76 -26.10
N PHE A 649 5.18 14.69 -25.40
CA PHE A 649 6.10 13.86 -24.63
C PHE A 649 6.64 12.73 -25.52
N TYR A 650 7.97 12.64 -25.66
CA TYR A 650 8.63 11.61 -26.45
C TYR A 650 9.35 10.60 -25.58
N ILE A 651 9.17 9.33 -25.91
CA ILE A 651 9.92 8.24 -25.30
C ILE A 651 11.36 8.27 -25.82
N THR A 652 12.32 8.45 -24.92
CA THR A 652 13.76 8.44 -25.22
C THR A 652 14.39 7.08 -24.94
N SER A 653 13.87 6.34 -23.97
CA SER A 653 14.24 4.96 -23.68
C SER A 653 13.10 4.22 -22.96
N ALA A 654 13.15 2.90 -22.88
CA ALA A 654 12.28 2.14 -21.99
C ALA A 654 13.07 1.03 -21.27
N ARG A 655 12.70 0.70 -20.03
CA ARG A 655 13.19 -0.48 -19.30
C ARG A 655 12.04 -1.18 -18.60
N ASN A 656 11.94 -2.50 -18.74
CA ASN A 656 10.91 -3.31 -18.07
C ASN A 656 9.47 -2.72 -18.19
N ALA A 657 9.07 -2.30 -19.40
CA ALA A 657 7.82 -1.61 -19.72
C ALA A 657 7.64 -0.18 -19.16
N TYR A 658 8.58 0.33 -18.35
CA TYR A 658 8.61 1.74 -17.93
C TYR A 658 9.25 2.59 -19.02
N ALA A 659 8.49 3.55 -19.57
CA ALA A 659 8.97 4.48 -20.58
C ALA A 659 9.61 5.72 -19.94
N TYR A 660 10.85 6.02 -20.32
CA TYR A 660 11.53 7.28 -20.05
C TYR A 660 11.31 8.22 -21.22
N GLY A 661 11.19 9.51 -20.93
CA GLY A 661 10.95 10.49 -21.97
C GLY A 661 11.07 11.91 -21.48
N ASN A 662 10.99 12.83 -22.42
CA ASN A 662 11.05 14.26 -22.17
C ASN A 662 10.01 14.98 -23.00
N TRP A 663 9.55 16.12 -22.49
CA TRP A 663 8.73 17.06 -23.25
C TRP A 663 9.59 17.75 -24.32
N GLN A 664 9.13 17.72 -25.57
CA GLN A 664 9.79 18.38 -26.70
C GLN A 664 8.79 19.27 -27.43
N LEU A 665 9.28 20.42 -27.89
CA LEU A 665 8.53 21.29 -28.80
C LEU A 665 8.72 20.75 -30.21
N ASN A 666 7.63 20.44 -30.89
CA ASN A 666 7.67 20.10 -32.31
C ASN A 666 7.04 21.19 -33.13
N GLN A 667 7.49 21.27 -34.38
CA GLN A 667 6.75 21.90 -35.45
C GLN A 667 6.47 20.85 -36.53
N GLY A 668 5.27 20.90 -37.10
CA GLY A 668 4.93 20.07 -38.24
C GLY A 668 3.80 20.69 -39.06
N LEU A 669 3.58 20.16 -40.26
CA LEU A 669 2.56 20.69 -41.17
C LEU A 669 1.15 20.50 -40.58
N GLY A 670 0.39 21.59 -40.53
CA GLY A 670 -1.03 21.53 -40.20
C GLY A 670 -1.82 20.75 -41.24
N ASN A 671 -2.87 20.07 -40.80
CA ASN A 671 -3.72 19.25 -41.65
C ASN A 671 -5.20 19.60 -41.47
N PHE A 672 -6.04 19.18 -42.43
CA PHE A 672 -7.48 19.44 -42.41
C PHE A 672 -8.26 18.18 -42.74
N VAL A 673 -9.53 18.16 -42.35
CA VAL A 673 -10.46 17.15 -42.86
C VAL A 673 -10.65 17.35 -44.37
N PRO A 674 -10.98 16.30 -45.16
CA PRO A 674 -11.06 16.41 -46.63
C PRO A 674 -11.99 17.51 -47.16
N SER A 675 -13.06 17.81 -46.42
CA SER A 675 -14.05 18.84 -46.76
C SER A 675 -14.21 19.84 -45.62
N PRO A 676 -13.22 20.71 -45.36
CA PRO A 676 -13.27 21.61 -44.22
C PRO A 676 -14.21 22.78 -44.50
N LEU A 677 -14.89 23.26 -43.44
CA LEU A 677 -15.68 24.48 -43.52
C LEU A 677 -14.75 25.70 -43.45
N VAL A 678 -14.65 26.45 -44.54
CA VAL A 678 -13.84 27.66 -44.63
C VAL A 678 -14.72 28.88 -44.43
N GLN A 679 -14.44 29.66 -43.40
CA GLN A 679 -15.12 30.93 -43.15
C GLN A 679 -14.33 32.06 -43.80
N PHE A 680 -15.03 32.97 -44.49
CA PHE A 680 -14.38 34.09 -45.17
C PHE A 680 -15.17 35.40 -45.00
N SER A 681 -14.46 36.51 -45.12
CA SER A 681 -14.98 37.87 -45.21
C SER A 681 -14.40 38.52 -46.48
N ALA A 682 -15.25 39.11 -47.32
CA ALA A 682 -14.89 39.69 -48.60
C ALA A 682 -15.46 41.12 -48.75
N THR A 683 -14.72 42.00 -49.43
CA THR A 683 -15.20 43.33 -49.90
C THR A 683 -15.34 43.34 -51.41
N ARG A 684 -16.42 43.97 -51.88
CA ARG A 684 -16.69 44.10 -53.32
C ARG A 684 -16.09 45.38 -53.87
N SER A 685 -15.67 45.38 -55.14
CA SER A 685 -15.00 46.52 -55.76
C SER A 685 -15.93 47.66 -56.22
N SER A 686 -17.25 47.46 -56.26
CA SER A 686 -18.20 48.41 -56.86
C SER A 686 -19.57 48.45 -56.16
N ALA A 687 -19.72 49.24 -55.09
CA ALA A 687 -20.96 49.27 -54.31
C ALA A 687 -21.12 50.47 -53.35
N THR A 688 -22.33 50.57 -52.78
CA THR A 688 -22.83 51.63 -51.88
C THR A 688 -22.04 51.71 -50.58
N GLU A 689 -21.64 52.93 -50.21
CA GLU A 689 -20.98 53.23 -48.94
C GLU A 689 -21.98 53.91 -47.99
N THR A 690 -22.06 53.45 -46.73
CA THR A 690 -22.99 54.01 -45.73
C THR A 690 -22.22 54.54 -44.52
N PRO A 691 -22.48 55.79 -44.07
CA PRO A 691 -21.94 56.27 -42.81
C PRO A 691 -22.51 55.48 -41.63
N GLN A 692 -21.66 55.11 -40.68
CA GLN A 692 -22.01 54.37 -39.46
C GLN A 692 -21.41 55.05 -38.23
N ILE A 693 -22.14 54.99 -37.12
CA ILE A 693 -21.69 55.41 -35.80
C ILE A 693 -22.09 54.32 -34.81
N ASP A 694 -21.10 53.66 -34.22
CA ASP A 694 -21.31 52.64 -33.21
C ASP A 694 -20.92 53.17 -31.84
N ALA A 695 -21.73 52.87 -30.82
CA ALA A 695 -21.43 53.13 -29.42
C ALA A 695 -21.18 51.79 -28.72
N ILE A 696 -19.90 51.44 -28.58
CA ILE A 696 -19.45 50.15 -28.03
C ILE A 696 -19.27 50.27 -26.53
N ASP A 697 -19.89 49.36 -25.77
CA ASP A 697 -19.67 49.25 -24.33
C ASP A 697 -18.22 48.79 -24.06
N TYR A 698 -17.63 49.31 -22.98
CA TYR A 698 -16.26 48.99 -22.63
C TYR A 698 -16.02 47.46 -22.55
N PRO A 699 -15.18 46.88 -23.45
CA PRO A 699 -15.05 45.43 -23.57
C PRO A 699 -14.05 44.82 -22.57
N GLY A 700 -13.40 45.64 -21.75
CA GLY A 700 -12.29 45.24 -20.88
C GLY A 700 -10.90 45.45 -21.50
N VAL A 701 -9.90 45.57 -20.65
CA VAL A 701 -8.48 45.60 -21.04
C VAL A 701 -7.99 44.16 -21.16
N ARG A 702 -7.45 43.80 -22.33
CA ARG A 702 -6.95 42.48 -22.70
C ARG A 702 -5.43 42.46 -22.85
N PHE A 703 -4.81 41.41 -22.36
CA PHE A 703 -3.42 41.04 -22.65
C PHE A 703 -3.21 39.52 -22.48
N MET A 704 -2.09 39.01 -22.98
CA MET A 704 -1.71 37.61 -23.01
C MET A 704 -0.52 37.40 -22.09
N LEU A 705 -0.73 36.63 -21.01
CA LEU A 705 0.32 36.32 -20.05
C LEU A 705 1.36 35.33 -20.61
N THR A 706 0.97 34.48 -21.56
CA THR A 706 1.82 33.42 -22.16
C THR A 706 1.82 33.52 -23.70
N GLN A 707 2.23 34.68 -24.23
CA GLN A 707 2.19 34.95 -25.66
C GLN A 707 3.11 34.02 -26.49
N THR A 708 4.36 33.84 -26.05
CA THR A 708 5.39 33.05 -26.76
C THR A 708 5.42 31.58 -26.33
N VAL A 709 4.49 31.18 -25.46
CA VAL A 709 4.46 29.86 -24.85
C VAL A 709 3.19 29.14 -25.30
N VAL A 710 3.36 27.94 -25.86
CA VAL A 710 2.25 27.08 -26.29
C VAL A 710 1.55 26.41 -25.11
N ASP A 711 2.27 26.28 -24.00
CA ASP A 711 1.88 25.54 -22.79
C ASP A 711 0.80 26.30 -21.97
N ALA A 712 -0.12 25.56 -21.35
CA ALA A 712 -1.24 26.14 -20.60
C ALA A 712 -0.80 26.61 -19.20
N ILE A 713 -1.46 27.63 -18.65
CA ILE A 713 -1.17 28.13 -17.30
C ILE A 713 -1.72 27.15 -16.25
N LEU A 714 -0.92 26.83 -15.23
CA LEU A 714 -1.38 26.12 -14.04
C LEU A 714 -2.25 27.05 -13.17
N PRO A 715 -3.53 26.72 -12.91
CA PRO A 715 -4.41 27.56 -12.10
C PRO A 715 -3.83 27.82 -10.69
N GLY A 716 -4.09 29.01 -10.15
CA GLY A 716 -3.60 29.42 -8.83
C GLY A 716 -2.15 29.91 -8.82
N SER A 717 -1.45 29.93 -9.96
CA SER A 717 -0.04 30.35 -10.05
C SER A 717 0.17 31.83 -10.42
N VAL A 718 -0.86 32.53 -10.91
CA VAL A 718 -0.69 33.80 -11.65
C VAL A 718 -0.70 35.00 -10.71
N TRP A 719 0.41 35.71 -10.57
CA TRP A 719 0.44 37.01 -9.92
C TRP A 719 1.20 38.01 -10.79
N PHE A 720 0.58 39.15 -11.08
CA PHE A 720 1.18 40.23 -11.84
C PHE A 720 0.75 41.61 -11.29
N THR A 721 1.45 42.65 -11.72
CA THR A 721 1.09 44.05 -11.43
C THR A 721 0.87 44.83 -12.71
N TRP A 722 -0.15 45.67 -12.73
CA TRP A 722 -0.47 46.56 -13.84
C TRP A 722 -1.22 47.79 -13.36
N GLY A 723 -0.93 48.97 -13.92
CA GLY A 723 -1.66 50.20 -13.59
C GLY A 723 -1.57 50.63 -12.12
N GLY A 724 -0.48 50.28 -11.43
CA GLY A 724 -0.31 50.52 -9.99
C GLY A 724 -1.07 49.55 -9.08
N LYS A 725 -1.65 48.49 -9.63
CA LYS A 725 -2.45 47.49 -8.91
C LYS A 725 -1.84 46.09 -9.01
N THR A 726 -2.14 45.25 -8.03
CA THR A 726 -1.71 43.85 -7.97
C THR A 726 -2.89 42.94 -8.26
N TYR A 727 -2.68 41.93 -9.11
CA TYR A 727 -3.70 40.99 -9.56
C TYR A 727 -3.30 39.54 -9.29
N ILE A 728 -4.29 38.73 -8.91
CA ILE A 728 -4.18 37.31 -8.63
C ILE A 728 -5.35 36.55 -9.29
N ASP A 729 -5.09 35.43 -9.97
CA ASP A 729 -6.11 34.46 -10.37
C ASP A 729 -6.67 33.58 -9.23
N ARG A 730 -7.97 33.30 -9.29
CA ARG A 730 -8.65 32.22 -8.56
C ARG A 730 -9.78 31.67 -9.45
N ASN A 731 -9.75 30.37 -9.78
CA ASN A 731 -10.80 29.67 -10.55
C ASN A 731 -11.23 30.37 -11.86
N GLY A 732 -10.28 30.80 -12.69
CA GLY A 732 -10.57 31.45 -13.97
C GLY A 732 -11.00 32.92 -13.86
N LEU A 733 -11.05 33.48 -12.65
CA LEU A 733 -11.30 34.88 -12.39
C LEU A 733 -10.02 35.57 -11.91
N LEU A 734 -9.90 36.87 -12.20
CA LEU A 734 -8.83 37.72 -11.70
C LEU A 734 -9.37 38.62 -10.59
N PHE A 735 -8.62 38.76 -9.51
CA PHE A 735 -8.91 39.60 -8.37
C PHE A 735 -7.79 40.61 -8.15
N ARG A 736 -8.14 41.82 -7.71
CA ARG A 736 -7.20 42.91 -7.38
C ARG A 736 -7.32 43.35 -5.92
N ASP A 737 -6.30 44.06 -5.48
CA ASP A 737 -6.26 44.73 -4.17
C ASP A 737 -6.62 43.77 -3.01
N MET A 738 -5.93 42.62 -2.95
CA MET A 738 -6.15 41.67 -1.86
C MET A 738 -5.69 42.29 -0.53
N ASP A 739 -6.59 42.35 0.44
CA ASP A 739 -6.27 42.73 1.80
C ASP A 739 -5.54 41.59 2.51
N ALA A 740 -4.29 41.83 2.89
CA ALA A 740 -3.45 40.85 3.57
C ALA A 740 -3.95 40.48 4.98
N ALA A 741 -4.84 41.26 5.60
CA ALA A 741 -5.42 40.93 6.91
C ALA A 741 -6.59 39.93 6.81
N SER A 742 -7.46 40.11 5.81
CA SER A 742 -8.69 39.32 5.67
C SER A 742 -8.65 38.28 4.53
N GLY A 743 -7.69 38.38 3.60
CA GLY A 743 -7.64 37.55 2.39
C GLY A 743 -8.69 37.91 1.33
N SER A 744 -9.51 38.94 1.61
CA SER A 744 -10.55 39.46 0.73
C SER A 744 -9.95 40.23 -0.44
N ALA A 745 -10.52 40.12 -1.62
CA ALA A 745 -10.07 40.82 -2.81
C ALA A 745 -11.26 41.22 -3.70
N THR A 746 -11.08 42.23 -4.55
CA THR A 746 -12.13 42.69 -5.47
C THR A 746 -11.98 41.98 -6.81
N GLN A 747 -13.06 41.39 -7.34
CA GLN A 747 -13.03 40.80 -8.67
C GLN A 747 -12.74 41.89 -9.73
N ALA A 748 -11.74 41.66 -10.56
CA ALA A 748 -11.23 42.58 -11.56
C ALA A 748 -11.46 42.11 -13.00
N GLY A 749 -11.63 40.80 -13.22
CA GLY A 749 -11.69 40.26 -14.58
C GLY A 749 -11.72 38.73 -14.66
N THR A 750 -11.36 38.21 -15.83
CA THR A 750 -11.30 36.77 -16.14
C THR A 750 -9.93 36.40 -16.72
N ILE A 751 -9.58 35.11 -16.62
CA ILE A 751 -8.39 34.52 -17.23
C ILE A 751 -8.76 33.19 -17.89
N ASN A 752 -8.26 32.97 -19.12
CA ASN A 752 -8.32 31.69 -19.80
C ASN A 752 -6.97 30.99 -19.68
N TYR A 753 -6.90 29.92 -18.89
CA TYR A 753 -5.65 29.19 -18.62
C TYR A 753 -5.06 28.51 -19.85
N ALA A 754 -5.89 28.07 -20.81
CA ALA A 754 -5.41 27.40 -22.02
C ALA A 754 -4.73 28.37 -23.00
N THR A 755 -5.27 29.59 -23.12
CA THR A 755 -4.76 30.60 -24.05
C THR A 755 -3.81 31.60 -23.40
N GLY A 756 -3.86 31.76 -22.08
CA GLY A 756 -3.14 32.80 -21.35
C GLY A 756 -3.80 34.17 -21.41
N GLU A 757 -5.02 34.27 -21.96
CA GLU A 757 -5.73 35.53 -22.11
C GLU A 757 -6.27 36.02 -20.77
N ALA A 758 -5.90 37.23 -20.38
CA ALA A 758 -6.45 37.96 -19.24
C ALA A 758 -7.29 39.14 -19.75
N ILE A 759 -8.52 39.28 -19.22
CA ILE A 759 -9.42 40.40 -19.52
C ILE A 759 -9.81 41.08 -18.21
N LEU A 760 -9.45 42.35 -18.06
CA LEU A 760 -9.78 43.19 -16.90
C LEU A 760 -10.96 44.11 -17.23
N THR A 761 -12.10 43.87 -16.59
CA THR A 761 -13.31 44.71 -16.73
C THR A 761 -13.44 45.74 -15.60
N ASN A 762 -12.77 45.50 -14.46
CA ASN A 762 -12.80 46.37 -13.29
C ASN A 762 -11.39 46.55 -12.68
N TYR A 763 -10.66 47.54 -13.18
CA TYR A 763 -9.29 47.83 -12.77
C TYR A 763 -9.15 49.14 -11.97
N GLY A 764 -10.24 49.88 -11.73
CA GLY A 764 -10.24 51.15 -10.99
C GLY A 764 -9.52 52.27 -11.74
N THR A 765 -8.94 53.23 -11.01
CA THR A 765 -8.02 54.23 -11.59
C THR A 765 -6.66 53.59 -11.90
N SER A 766 -6.17 53.73 -13.13
CA SER A 766 -4.92 53.12 -13.60
C SER A 766 -4.00 54.14 -14.23
N THR A 767 -2.71 54.05 -13.92
CA THR A 767 -1.64 54.80 -14.60
C THR A 767 -1.27 54.20 -15.96
N GLY A 768 -1.82 53.04 -16.32
CA GLY A 768 -1.45 52.27 -17.51
C GLY A 768 -0.07 51.62 -17.37
N GLY A 769 0.63 51.44 -18.50
CA GLY A 769 1.99 50.90 -18.56
C GLY A 769 2.07 49.39 -18.83
N PRO A 770 3.29 48.81 -18.82
CA PRO A 770 3.51 47.39 -19.07
C PRO A 770 3.00 46.53 -17.90
N VAL A 771 2.63 45.28 -18.22
CA VAL A 771 2.29 44.27 -17.20
C VAL A 771 3.58 43.66 -16.69
N ALA A 772 3.81 43.71 -15.38
CA ALA A 772 4.96 43.06 -14.75
C ALA A 772 4.52 41.74 -14.10
N LEU A 773 4.96 40.63 -14.67
CA LEU A 773 4.66 39.28 -14.21
C LEU A 773 5.53 38.93 -12.99
N GLN A 774 4.91 38.64 -11.85
CA GLN A 774 5.60 38.34 -10.60
C GLN A 774 5.72 36.84 -10.33
N SER A 775 4.73 36.06 -10.74
CA SER A 775 4.62 34.61 -10.57
C SER A 775 3.70 34.05 -11.65
N LEU A 776 4.10 32.93 -12.26
CA LEU A 776 3.28 32.17 -13.20
C LEU A 776 3.94 30.81 -13.44
N VAL A 777 3.13 29.76 -13.50
CA VAL A 777 3.58 28.42 -13.91
C VAL A 777 2.80 28.01 -15.14
N THR A 778 3.47 27.46 -16.14
CA THR A 778 2.82 26.69 -17.21
C THR A 778 3.02 25.20 -17.01
N GLN A 779 2.09 24.42 -17.56
CA GLN A 779 2.14 22.98 -17.60
C GLN A 779 2.25 22.53 -19.07
N TYR A 780 3.30 21.77 -19.37
CA TYR A 780 3.53 21.20 -20.71
C TYR A 780 2.41 20.22 -21.14
N GLY A 781 1.86 19.51 -20.15
CA GLY A 781 0.72 18.61 -20.27
C GLY A 781 0.63 17.69 -19.06
N THR A 782 -0.37 16.80 -19.03
CA THR A 782 -0.43 15.75 -18.01
C THR A 782 0.75 14.80 -18.22
N MET A 783 1.58 14.60 -17.19
CA MET A 783 2.73 13.68 -17.27
C MET A 783 2.19 12.27 -17.55
N PRO A 784 2.46 11.66 -18.72
CA PRO A 784 1.94 10.34 -19.01
C PRO A 784 2.76 9.26 -18.30
N THR A 785 2.19 8.06 -18.18
CA THR A 785 2.90 6.85 -17.71
C THR A 785 2.61 5.65 -18.61
N SER A 786 3.53 4.68 -18.67
CA SER A 786 3.31 3.37 -19.31
C SER A 786 3.28 2.21 -18.31
N TYR A 787 3.50 2.50 -17.04
CA TYR A 787 3.69 1.52 -15.98
C TYR A 787 3.16 2.08 -14.65
N VAL A 788 2.49 1.23 -13.87
CA VAL A 788 2.08 1.57 -12.51
C VAL A 788 2.15 0.33 -11.63
N VAL A 789 2.64 0.49 -10.40
CA VAL A 789 2.64 -0.53 -9.37
C VAL A 789 2.14 0.07 -8.06
N PHE A 790 1.22 -0.63 -7.40
CA PHE A 790 0.58 -0.14 -6.20
C PHE A 790 0.10 -1.29 -5.33
N ARG A 791 -0.04 -1.02 -4.02
CA ARG A 791 -0.72 -1.92 -3.09
C ARG A 791 -2.23 -1.68 -3.13
N THR A 792 -3.02 -2.73 -2.96
CA THR A 792 -4.48 -2.60 -2.84
C THR A 792 -4.88 -2.15 -1.43
N PRO A 793 -6.09 -1.57 -1.24
CA PRO A 793 -6.52 -1.05 0.07
C PRO A 793 -6.75 -2.13 1.16
N GLY A 794 -6.54 -3.40 0.82
CA GLY A 794 -6.67 -4.54 1.71
C GLY A 794 -6.18 -5.81 1.03
N ALA A 795 -5.92 -6.84 1.84
CA ALA A 795 -5.50 -8.17 1.42
C ALA A 795 -6.06 -9.24 2.38
N PRO A 796 -6.40 -10.45 1.91
CA PRO A 796 -6.32 -10.91 0.52
C PRO A 796 -7.49 -10.41 -0.36
N LEU A 797 -7.27 -10.42 -1.66
CA LEU A 797 -8.26 -10.14 -2.70
C LEU A 797 -8.93 -11.46 -3.13
N ARG A 798 -10.21 -11.39 -3.48
CA ARG A 798 -10.88 -12.52 -4.14
C ARG A 798 -10.22 -12.77 -5.50
N PRO A 799 -9.82 -14.02 -5.82
CA PRO A 799 -9.28 -14.35 -7.13
C PRO A 799 -10.21 -13.94 -8.27
N ALA A 800 -9.64 -13.49 -9.39
CA ALA A 800 -10.37 -12.98 -10.56
C ALA A 800 -11.31 -11.78 -10.30
N SER A 801 -11.10 -11.01 -9.23
CA SER A 801 -11.92 -9.83 -8.91
C SER A 801 -11.31 -8.48 -9.34
N PHE A 802 -10.05 -8.47 -9.77
CA PHE A 802 -9.35 -7.24 -10.11
C PHE A 802 -9.68 -6.78 -11.53
N PHE A 803 -10.02 -5.50 -11.67
CA PHE A 803 -10.28 -4.81 -12.93
C PHE A 803 -9.53 -3.47 -12.93
N VAL A 804 -8.96 -3.08 -14.06
CA VAL A 804 -8.29 -1.79 -14.25
C VAL A 804 -8.69 -1.15 -15.57
N GLN A 805 -8.83 0.17 -15.58
CA GLN A 805 -9.06 0.98 -16.78
C GLN A 805 -8.18 2.23 -16.80
N ALA A 806 -7.84 2.71 -17.99
CA ALA A 806 -7.09 3.94 -18.24
C ALA A 806 -7.46 4.55 -19.60
N VAL A 807 -7.03 5.79 -19.87
CA VAL A 807 -7.17 6.45 -21.18
C VAL A 807 -5.79 6.66 -21.79
N ARG A 808 -5.64 6.30 -23.06
CA ARG A 808 -4.42 6.50 -23.85
C ARG A 808 -4.12 7.98 -24.05
N ALA A 809 -2.88 8.38 -23.81
CA ALA A 809 -2.43 9.77 -23.95
C ALA A 809 -2.26 10.20 -25.43
N ASP A 810 -2.05 9.24 -26.33
CA ASP A 810 -1.84 9.50 -27.77
C ASP A 810 -3.15 9.58 -28.56
N THR A 811 -4.11 8.67 -28.33
CA THR A 811 -5.37 8.57 -29.08
C THR A 811 -6.61 9.01 -28.32
N GLY A 812 -6.56 9.11 -26.98
CA GLY A 812 -7.74 9.35 -26.14
C GLY A 812 -8.67 8.13 -25.99
N GLU A 813 -8.27 6.96 -26.50
CA GLU A 813 -9.03 5.71 -26.39
C GLU A 813 -9.00 5.15 -24.96
N SER A 814 -10.14 4.68 -24.46
CA SER A 814 -10.21 4.00 -23.16
C SER A 814 -9.82 2.53 -23.31
N ILE A 815 -8.91 2.07 -22.45
CA ILE A 815 -8.40 0.69 -22.40
C ILE A 815 -8.69 0.09 -21.03
N SER A 816 -8.89 -1.23 -20.98
CA SER A 816 -9.19 -1.94 -19.73
C SER A 816 -8.71 -3.39 -19.74
N ALA A 817 -8.53 -3.96 -18.54
CA ALA A 817 -8.16 -5.35 -18.34
C ALA A 817 -8.75 -5.91 -17.05
N THR A 818 -8.86 -7.24 -17.01
CA THR A 818 -9.24 -8.02 -15.82
C THR A 818 -8.14 -9.02 -15.46
N SER A 819 -8.09 -9.40 -14.19
CA SER A 819 -7.24 -10.49 -13.71
C SER A 819 -7.94 -11.86 -13.84
N ASN A 820 -7.20 -12.93 -14.10
CA ASN A 820 -7.67 -14.30 -13.91
C ASN A 820 -7.48 -14.79 -12.45
N ALA A 821 -7.82 -16.07 -12.18
CA ALA A 821 -7.69 -16.64 -10.83
C ALA A 821 -6.24 -16.71 -10.33
N SER A 822 -5.27 -16.88 -11.23
CA SER A 822 -3.84 -16.89 -10.93
C SER A 822 -3.23 -15.48 -10.80
N GLY A 823 -4.05 -14.43 -10.91
CA GLY A 823 -3.59 -13.04 -10.78
C GLY A 823 -2.96 -12.45 -12.04
N VAL A 824 -3.02 -13.11 -13.20
CA VAL A 824 -2.51 -12.53 -14.45
C VAL A 824 -3.53 -11.53 -15.00
N ILE A 825 -3.08 -10.30 -15.27
CA ILE A 825 -3.89 -9.21 -15.84
C ILE A 825 -3.74 -9.23 -17.36
N SER A 826 -4.86 -9.29 -18.07
CA SER A 826 -4.88 -9.30 -19.53
C SER A 826 -6.00 -8.44 -20.11
N GLY A 827 -5.67 -7.60 -21.08
CA GLY A 827 -6.62 -6.81 -21.86
C GLY A 827 -5.98 -6.25 -23.13
N ALA A 828 -6.78 -5.62 -23.99
CA ALA A 828 -6.25 -4.93 -25.17
C ALA A 828 -5.38 -3.75 -24.70
N PHE A 829 -4.10 -3.78 -25.04
CA PHE A 829 -3.08 -2.81 -24.64
C PHE A 829 -2.73 -2.75 -23.15
N VAL A 830 -3.14 -3.74 -22.36
CA VAL A 830 -2.90 -3.79 -20.91
C VAL A 830 -2.45 -5.19 -20.51
N GLY A 831 -1.35 -5.28 -19.76
CA GLY A 831 -0.83 -6.51 -19.18
C GLY A 831 -0.35 -6.29 -17.76
N GLY A 832 -0.04 -7.37 -17.04
CA GLY A 832 0.50 -7.26 -15.68
C GLY A 832 0.11 -8.41 -14.78
N THR A 833 0.28 -8.22 -13.48
CA THR A 833 -0.03 -9.22 -12.45
C THR A 833 -0.55 -8.56 -11.20
N VAL A 834 -1.49 -9.23 -10.52
CA VAL A 834 -1.97 -8.91 -9.18
C VAL A 834 -1.68 -10.10 -8.27
N ASN A 835 -1.08 -9.86 -7.12
CA ASN A 835 -0.95 -10.87 -6.08
C ASN A 835 -2.15 -10.77 -5.14
N ASN A 836 -3.07 -11.73 -5.27
CA ASN A 836 -4.31 -11.73 -4.50
C ASN A 836 -4.05 -11.87 -2.99
N ASP A 837 -3.06 -12.66 -2.58
CA ASP A 837 -2.81 -12.94 -1.16
C ASP A 837 -2.12 -11.77 -0.44
N MET A 838 -1.16 -11.13 -1.11
CA MET A 838 -0.36 -10.04 -0.56
C MET A 838 -0.97 -8.65 -0.79
N GLY A 839 -1.90 -8.53 -1.75
CA GLY A 839 -2.60 -7.28 -2.05
C GLY A 839 -1.72 -6.23 -2.72
N TRP A 840 -1.08 -6.60 -3.83
CA TRP A 840 -0.39 -5.65 -4.71
C TRP A 840 -0.70 -5.94 -6.17
N ALA A 841 -0.67 -4.91 -7.02
CA ALA A 841 -0.86 -5.01 -8.46
C ALA A 841 0.23 -4.24 -9.21
N GLU A 842 0.73 -4.86 -10.29
CA GLU A 842 1.66 -4.28 -11.25
C GLU A 842 0.98 -4.30 -12.63
N VAL A 843 0.80 -3.12 -13.22
CA VAL A 843 0.08 -2.93 -14.49
C VAL A 843 0.99 -2.24 -15.49
N LYS A 844 1.04 -2.80 -16.70
CA LYS A 844 1.85 -2.36 -17.84
C LYS A 844 0.91 -2.00 -18.98
N PHE A 845 1.14 -0.85 -19.61
CA PHE A 845 0.38 -0.36 -20.76
C PHE A 845 1.23 -0.49 -22.02
N GLY A 846 0.73 -1.19 -23.03
CA GLY A 846 1.51 -1.54 -24.21
C GLY A 846 0.99 -2.77 -24.95
N SER A 847 1.71 -3.18 -25.99
CA SER A 847 1.36 -4.38 -26.77
C SER A 847 2.61 -5.09 -27.27
N TYR A 848 2.50 -6.40 -27.51
CA TYR A 848 3.55 -7.17 -28.14
C TYR A 848 3.60 -6.88 -29.65
N VAL A 849 4.79 -6.51 -30.14
CA VAL A 849 5.09 -6.30 -31.56
C VAL A 849 6.26 -7.20 -31.98
N VAL A 850 6.45 -7.43 -33.27
CA VAL A 850 7.57 -8.25 -33.75
C VAL A 850 8.90 -7.61 -33.35
N ALA A 851 9.81 -8.40 -32.76
CA ALA A 851 11.12 -7.90 -32.32
C ALA A 851 12.02 -7.53 -33.50
N ALA A 852 12.03 -8.37 -34.54
CA ALA A 852 12.81 -8.16 -35.75
C ALA A 852 12.42 -6.87 -36.47
N GLY A 853 13.40 -6.00 -36.74
CA GLY A 853 13.22 -4.70 -37.41
C GLY A 853 12.87 -3.53 -36.48
N ASN A 854 12.69 -3.78 -35.18
CA ASN A 854 12.43 -2.75 -34.17
C ASN A 854 13.62 -2.49 -33.24
N GLU A 855 14.78 -3.12 -33.44
CA GLU A 855 15.93 -3.08 -32.55
C GLU A 855 16.56 -1.69 -32.40
N THR A 856 16.32 -0.81 -33.39
CA THR A 856 16.82 0.58 -33.37
C THR A 856 15.84 1.55 -32.70
N GLN A 857 14.67 1.08 -32.27
CA GLN A 857 13.66 1.94 -31.66
C GLN A 857 14.07 2.29 -30.23
N PRO A 858 13.85 3.54 -29.76
CA PRO A 858 14.24 3.95 -28.41
C PRO A 858 13.51 3.16 -27.31
N TRP A 859 12.31 2.66 -27.58
CA TRP A 859 11.53 1.86 -26.64
C TRP A 859 11.94 0.37 -26.61
N TYR A 860 12.80 -0.08 -27.53
CA TYR A 860 13.20 -1.48 -27.62
C TYR A 860 14.15 -1.84 -26.46
N ASP A 861 13.81 -2.90 -25.74
CA ASP A 861 14.61 -3.47 -24.67
C ASP A 861 14.77 -4.97 -24.92
N PRO A 862 16.00 -5.47 -25.15
CA PRO A 862 16.26 -6.89 -25.38
C PRO A 862 15.73 -7.80 -24.27
N ASN A 863 15.64 -7.32 -23.03
CA ASN A 863 15.17 -8.11 -21.88
C ASN A 863 13.65 -8.35 -21.92
N ASN A 864 12.91 -7.59 -22.73
CA ASN A 864 11.45 -7.71 -22.87
C ASN A 864 11.03 -8.54 -24.09
N VAL A 865 11.97 -9.26 -24.73
CA VAL A 865 11.67 -10.16 -25.85
C VAL A 865 11.13 -11.48 -25.31
N VAL A 866 9.93 -11.85 -25.75
CA VAL A 866 9.25 -13.12 -25.43
C VAL A 866 8.92 -13.83 -26.75
N GLY A 867 9.62 -14.92 -27.02
CA GLY A 867 9.52 -15.61 -28.32
C GLY A 867 10.01 -14.70 -29.46
N SER A 868 9.17 -14.44 -30.46
CA SER A 868 9.47 -13.56 -31.60
C SER A 868 9.03 -12.09 -31.39
N ASN A 869 8.43 -11.77 -30.24
CA ASN A 869 7.80 -10.49 -30.00
C ASN A 869 8.47 -9.75 -28.83
N VAL A 870 8.36 -8.43 -28.82
CA VAL A 870 8.87 -7.53 -27.78
C VAL A 870 7.74 -6.62 -27.31
N TRP A 871 7.72 -6.28 -26.02
CA TRP A 871 6.72 -5.36 -25.47
C TRP A 871 7.01 -3.91 -25.88
N LYS A 872 6.07 -3.30 -26.62
CA LYS A 872 6.08 -1.87 -26.96
C LYS A 872 5.20 -1.09 -25.97
N PRO A 873 5.78 -0.21 -25.13
CA PRO A 873 5.02 0.58 -24.17
C PRO A 873 4.10 1.61 -24.85
N ILE A 874 2.95 1.85 -24.25
CA ILE A 874 1.99 2.90 -24.63
C ILE A 874 1.79 3.83 -23.44
N LEU A 875 1.71 5.12 -23.71
CA LEU A 875 1.50 6.15 -22.70
C LEU A 875 0.01 6.34 -22.40
N VAL A 876 -0.35 6.36 -21.12
CA VAL A 876 -1.71 6.65 -20.62
C VAL A 876 -1.69 7.88 -19.71
N ASP A 877 -2.84 8.52 -19.58
CA ASP A 877 -3.04 9.57 -18.57
C ASP A 877 -3.19 8.91 -17.18
N PRO A 878 -2.24 9.11 -16.25
CA PRO A 878 -2.28 8.49 -14.94
C PRO A 878 -3.48 8.95 -14.09
N GLY A 879 -4.01 10.16 -14.31
CA GLY A 879 -5.20 10.67 -13.64
C GLY A 879 -6.49 9.92 -13.99
N THR A 880 -6.48 9.18 -15.10
CA THR A 880 -7.61 8.36 -15.56
C THR A 880 -7.55 6.91 -15.09
N ILE A 881 -6.44 6.49 -14.47
CA ILE A 881 -6.29 5.11 -13.99
C ILE A 881 -7.26 4.87 -12.83
N ARG A 882 -8.16 3.92 -13.01
CA ARG A 882 -9.11 3.46 -11.98
C ARG A 882 -9.05 1.94 -11.89
N PHE A 883 -9.10 1.40 -10.67
CA PHE A 883 -9.19 -0.03 -10.45
C PHE A 883 -10.34 -0.40 -9.51
N ASN A 884 -10.83 -1.63 -9.68
CA ASN A 884 -11.81 -2.27 -8.82
C ASN A 884 -11.21 -3.58 -8.31
N CYS A 885 -11.50 -3.94 -7.07
CA CYS A 885 -11.20 -5.26 -6.53
C CYS A 885 -12.18 -5.64 -5.41
N VAL A 886 -12.21 -6.91 -5.04
CA VAL A 886 -12.99 -7.38 -3.90
C VAL A 886 -12.03 -7.85 -2.83
N VAL A 887 -12.00 -7.15 -1.70
CA VAL A 887 -11.21 -7.54 -0.53
C VAL A 887 -12.01 -8.56 0.27
N GLN A 888 -11.38 -9.66 0.64
CA GLN A 888 -11.97 -10.65 1.52
C GLN A 888 -11.62 -10.28 2.96
N THR A 889 -12.64 -9.98 3.74
CA THR A 889 -12.56 -9.78 5.18
C THR A 889 -13.19 -10.97 5.88
N THR A 890 -12.89 -11.19 7.16
CA THR A 890 -13.57 -12.23 7.94
C THR A 890 -14.51 -11.59 8.95
N LEU A 891 -15.69 -12.18 9.11
CA LEU A 891 -16.56 -11.89 10.25
C LEU A 891 -15.94 -12.60 11.46
N PRO A 892 -15.43 -11.86 12.46
CA PRO A 892 -15.02 -12.48 13.70
C PRO A 892 -16.27 -13.06 14.36
N LEU A 893 -16.17 -14.35 14.66
CA LEU A 893 -17.11 -15.05 15.51
C LEU A 893 -17.00 -14.48 16.94
N ASP A 894 -18.08 -14.57 17.70
CA ASP A 894 -18.14 -14.10 19.08
C ASP A 894 -17.07 -14.80 19.92
N ALA A 895 -16.19 -14.01 20.53
CA ALA A 895 -15.09 -14.51 21.35
C ALA A 895 -15.56 -15.38 22.51
N ASN A 896 -16.75 -15.12 23.06
CA ASN A 896 -17.32 -15.93 24.15
C ASN A 896 -17.73 -17.33 23.68
N LEU A 897 -18.18 -17.46 22.42
CA LEU A 897 -18.60 -18.73 21.86
C LEU A 897 -17.41 -19.52 21.28
N LEU A 898 -16.42 -18.80 20.74
CA LEU A 898 -15.19 -19.40 20.21
C LEU A 898 -14.19 -19.77 21.32
N GLY A 899 -14.27 -19.12 22.48
CA GLY A 899 -13.35 -19.31 23.60
C GLY A 899 -11.94 -18.79 23.34
N ILE A 900 -11.80 -17.87 22.38
CA ILE A 900 -10.60 -17.08 22.05
C ILE A 900 -11.00 -15.79 21.34
N ASP A 901 -10.25 -14.70 21.51
CA ASP A 901 -10.50 -13.44 20.80
C ASP A 901 -9.94 -13.44 19.37
N PRO A 902 -10.77 -13.57 18.32
CA PRO A 902 -10.28 -13.63 16.93
C PRO A 902 -9.75 -12.29 16.42
N VAL A 903 -10.06 -11.16 17.08
CA VAL A 903 -9.58 -9.83 16.66
C VAL A 903 -8.06 -9.74 16.81
N ARG A 904 -7.48 -10.53 17.71
CA ARG A 904 -6.04 -10.59 17.99
C ARG A 904 -5.28 -11.52 17.04
N LEU A 905 -5.97 -12.27 16.18
CA LEU A 905 -5.39 -13.28 15.28
C LEU A 905 -5.35 -12.83 13.81
N PRO A 906 -4.58 -13.49 12.93
CA PRO A 906 -4.57 -13.15 11.50
C PRO A 906 -5.97 -13.12 10.87
N LEU A 907 -6.19 -12.23 9.89
CA LEU A 907 -7.49 -12.08 9.20
C LEU A 907 -8.01 -13.37 8.58
N THR A 908 -7.12 -14.19 8.03
CA THR A 908 -7.48 -15.48 7.45
C THR A 908 -7.81 -16.54 8.52
N GLY A 909 -7.48 -16.29 9.80
CA GLY A 909 -7.54 -17.27 10.87
C GLY A 909 -6.50 -18.38 10.75
N ARG A 910 -5.55 -18.24 9.82
CA ARG A 910 -4.48 -19.20 9.55
C ARG A 910 -3.19 -18.79 10.22
N VAL A 911 -2.42 -19.79 10.65
CA VAL A 911 -1.11 -19.61 11.28
C VAL A 911 -0.03 -20.39 10.52
N PRO A 912 1.22 -19.89 10.45
CA PRO A 912 2.33 -20.64 9.87
C PRO A 912 2.63 -21.91 10.67
N ILE A 913 2.63 -23.05 9.99
CA ILE A 913 3.02 -24.35 10.55
C ILE A 913 4.41 -24.81 10.09
N PHE A 914 4.97 -24.16 9.06
CA PHE A 914 6.37 -24.29 8.64
C PHE A 914 7.09 -22.96 8.83
N ARG A 915 8.33 -23.00 9.31
CA ARG A 915 9.20 -21.85 9.55
C ARG A 915 10.64 -22.21 9.19
N ASP A 916 11.44 -21.19 8.90
CA ASP A 916 12.87 -21.34 8.71
C ASP A 916 13.53 -21.91 9.98
N GLY A 917 14.42 -22.88 9.80
CA GLY A 917 15.06 -23.60 10.89
C GLY A 917 14.21 -24.69 11.55
N ASN A 918 12.95 -24.90 11.13
CA ASN A 918 12.17 -26.04 11.62
C ASN A 918 12.67 -27.35 11.00
N VAL A 919 12.58 -28.43 11.76
CA VAL A 919 12.72 -29.78 11.23
C VAL A 919 11.42 -30.18 10.53
N VAL A 920 11.55 -30.66 9.29
CA VAL A 920 10.47 -31.16 8.46
C VAL A 920 10.67 -32.64 8.16
N VAL A 921 9.58 -33.39 8.17
CA VAL A 921 9.55 -34.81 7.82
C VAL A 921 8.72 -34.95 6.56
N ILE A 922 9.36 -35.34 5.47
CA ILE A 922 8.69 -35.69 4.21
C ILE A 922 8.44 -37.20 4.28
N HIS A 923 7.19 -37.65 4.23
CA HIS A 923 6.84 -39.05 4.39
C HIS A 923 5.73 -39.51 3.46
N ASP A 924 5.77 -40.79 3.11
CA ASP A 924 4.84 -41.44 2.19
C ASP A 924 4.48 -42.83 2.73
N ASP A 925 3.19 -43.10 2.87
CA ASP A 925 2.67 -44.38 3.34
C ASP A 925 2.40 -45.28 2.14
N ARG A 926 3.06 -46.43 2.11
CA ARG A 926 3.02 -47.40 1.03
C ARG A 926 2.51 -48.74 1.53
N THR A 927 2.10 -49.59 0.61
CA THR A 927 1.63 -50.93 0.93
C THR A 927 2.14 -51.91 -0.11
N VAL A 928 2.70 -53.02 0.35
CA VAL A 928 3.11 -54.14 -0.50
C VAL A 928 2.51 -55.43 0.03
N ASN A 929 1.91 -56.23 -0.85
CA ASN A 929 1.32 -57.49 -0.44
C ASN A 929 2.40 -58.56 -0.25
N LEU A 930 2.29 -59.31 0.84
CA LEU A 930 3.10 -60.50 1.05
C LEU A 930 2.77 -61.56 -0.01
N PRO A 931 3.73 -62.42 -0.38
CA PRO A 931 3.50 -63.49 -1.34
C PRO A 931 2.37 -64.43 -0.89
N ALA A 932 1.60 -64.94 -1.86
CA ALA A 932 0.60 -65.96 -1.57
C ALA A 932 1.27 -67.21 -0.96
N GLY A 933 0.76 -67.66 0.19
CA GLY A 933 1.29 -68.83 0.90
C GLY A 933 2.42 -68.54 1.91
N PHE A 934 2.66 -67.27 2.27
CA PHE A 934 3.57 -66.88 3.34
C PHE A 934 3.26 -67.63 4.65
N LYS A 935 4.26 -68.31 5.23
CA LYS A 935 4.12 -69.15 6.44
C LYS A 935 5.26 -68.89 7.44
N ALA A 936 5.13 -69.45 8.64
CA ALA A 936 6.15 -69.37 9.69
C ALA A 936 7.55 -69.73 9.16
N GLY A 937 8.54 -68.88 9.45
CA GLY A 937 9.93 -69.00 8.99
C GLY A 937 10.23 -68.43 7.61
N ASP A 938 9.21 -68.05 6.81
CA ASP A 938 9.44 -67.36 5.54
C ASP A 938 9.90 -65.91 5.76
N THR A 939 10.66 -65.39 4.81
CA THR A 939 11.14 -64.01 4.79
C THR A 939 10.69 -63.25 3.54
N PHE A 940 10.46 -61.96 3.67
CA PHE A 940 10.09 -61.07 2.56
C PHE A 940 10.80 -59.72 2.70
N THR A 941 11.41 -59.21 1.63
CA THR A 941 12.17 -57.95 1.66
C THR A 941 11.41 -56.85 0.92
N ILE A 942 11.20 -55.72 1.59
CA ILE A 942 10.69 -54.49 1.00
C ILE A 942 11.86 -53.74 0.34
N THR A 943 11.72 -53.35 -0.92
CA THR A 943 12.80 -52.71 -1.70
C THR A 943 13.07 -51.25 -1.32
N ASP A 944 12.14 -50.61 -0.62
CA ASP A 944 12.15 -49.16 -0.36
C ASP A 944 12.90 -48.78 0.93
N ALA A 945 13.67 -49.70 1.51
CA ALA A 945 14.40 -49.49 2.75
C ALA A 945 15.46 -48.36 2.63
N PRO A 946 15.79 -47.63 3.72
CA PRO A 946 15.29 -47.81 5.09
C PRO A 946 13.85 -47.32 5.27
N LEU A 947 13.10 -48.04 6.11
CA LEU A 947 11.69 -47.79 6.46
C LEU A 947 11.62 -47.07 7.82
N SER A 948 10.63 -46.20 8.03
CA SER A 948 10.39 -45.61 9.36
C SER A 948 9.35 -46.36 10.18
N GLN A 949 8.39 -46.99 9.51
CA GLN A 949 7.38 -47.86 10.12
C GLN A 949 7.04 -49.01 9.19
N CYS A 950 6.63 -50.13 9.76
CA CYS A 950 6.05 -51.26 9.03
C CYS A 950 5.12 -52.06 9.93
N ALA A 951 3.90 -52.31 9.47
CA ALA A 951 2.92 -53.16 10.13
C ALA A 951 2.26 -54.09 9.10
N LEU A 952 1.98 -55.32 9.52
CA LEU A 952 1.22 -56.26 8.71
C LEU A 952 -0.27 -56.18 9.08
N SER A 953 -1.14 -56.05 8.08
CA SER A 953 -2.59 -56.23 8.25
C SER A 953 -3.19 -57.00 7.10
N ASP A 954 -4.35 -57.60 7.36
CA ASP A 954 -5.11 -58.34 6.37
C ASP A 954 -5.95 -57.40 5.48
N ALA A 955 -6.59 -57.96 4.44
CA ALA A 955 -7.42 -57.18 3.52
C ALA A 955 -8.69 -56.59 4.15
N ALA A 956 -9.07 -57.04 5.35
CA ALA A 956 -10.18 -56.50 6.13
C ALA A 956 -9.73 -55.43 7.16
N GLY A 957 -8.44 -55.10 7.21
CA GLY A 957 -7.86 -54.12 8.14
C GLY A 957 -7.50 -54.69 9.52
N THR A 958 -7.54 -56.01 9.70
CA THR A 958 -7.14 -56.68 10.94
C THR A 958 -5.62 -56.72 11.03
N ALA A 959 -5.06 -56.10 12.07
CA ALA A 959 -3.61 -56.13 12.31
C ALA A 959 -3.13 -57.54 12.67
N VAL A 960 -2.02 -57.97 12.06
CA VAL A 960 -1.31 -59.18 12.45
C VAL A 960 -0.60 -58.93 13.77
N ALA A 961 -0.72 -59.86 14.72
CA ALA A 961 -0.10 -59.72 16.03
C ALA A 961 1.42 -59.53 15.95
N ILE A 962 1.96 -58.56 16.66
CA ILE A 962 3.37 -58.14 16.56
C ILE A 962 4.38 -59.25 16.92
N GLY A 963 3.97 -60.28 17.68
CA GLY A 963 4.81 -61.44 17.98
C GLY A 963 4.90 -62.47 16.85
N MET A 964 4.11 -62.33 15.78
CA MET A 964 4.08 -63.25 14.65
C MET A 964 5.10 -62.91 13.55
N TYR A 965 5.73 -61.74 13.61
CA TYR A 965 6.74 -61.32 12.64
C TYR A 965 7.75 -60.37 13.28
N THR A 966 8.94 -60.28 12.68
CA THR A 966 9.92 -59.24 12.96
C THR A 966 10.21 -58.47 11.68
N VAL A 967 10.48 -57.17 11.79
CA VAL A 967 10.87 -56.33 10.65
C VAL A 967 12.21 -55.67 10.97
N ASP A 968 13.19 -55.85 10.09
CA ASP A 968 14.40 -55.03 10.06
C ASP A 968 14.08 -53.77 9.24
N MET A 969 14.06 -52.62 9.91
CA MET A 969 13.68 -51.34 9.30
C MET A 969 14.80 -50.79 8.38
N ASP A 970 16.06 -51.15 8.60
CA ASP A 970 17.18 -50.67 7.78
C ASP A 970 17.27 -51.44 6.46
N THR A 971 16.97 -52.74 6.49
CA THR A 971 17.02 -53.61 5.31
C THR A 971 15.66 -53.90 4.68
N GLY A 972 14.56 -53.56 5.37
CA GLY A 972 13.20 -53.86 4.95
C GLY A 972 12.83 -55.35 5.03
N LEU A 973 13.60 -56.17 5.76
CA LEU A 973 13.40 -57.62 5.85
C LEU A 973 12.34 -57.98 6.89
N ILE A 974 11.21 -58.48 6.41
CA ILE A 974 10.16 -59.10 7.23
C ILE A 974 10.47 -60.58 7.39
N THR A 975 10.47 -61.07 8.63
CA THR A 975 10.64 -62.49 8.97
C THR A 975 9.43 -62.98 9.75
N ALA A 976 8.74 -64.00 9.25
CA ALA A 976 7.67 -64.66 9.99
C ALA A 976 8.26 -65.47 11.15
N THR A 977 7.79 -65.23 12.38
CA THR A 977 8.25 -66.00 13.54
C THR A 977 7.65 -67.41 13.51
N ALA A 978 8.12 -68.29 14.39
CA ALA A 978 7.59 -69.64 14.54
C ALA A 978 6.10 -69.68 14.94
N THR A 979 5.55 -68.57 15.45
CA THR A 979 4.15 -68.44 15.88
C THR A 979 3.24 -67.81 14.82
N TYR A 980 3.77 -67.47 13.64
CA TYR A 980 2.98 -66.91 12.54
C TYR A 980 1.88 -67.88 12.10
N SER A 981 0.63 -67.39 12.07
CA SER A 981 -0.53 -68.13 11.56
C SER A 981 -1.45 -67.19 10.78
N ALA A 982 -1.84 -67.60 9.58
CA ALA A 982 -2.83 -66.90 8.77
C ALA A 982 -4.29 -67.25 9.15
N ALA A 983 -4.49 -68.12 10.14
CA ALA A 983 -5.82 -68.56 10.54
C ALA A 983 -6.63 -67.38 11.12
N GLY A 984 -7.76 -67.05 10.48
CA GLY A 984 -8.62 -65.93 10.88
C GLY A 984 -8.28 -64.58 10.22
N LEU A 985 -7.27 -64.52 9.35
CA LEU A 985 -6.91 -63.33 8.57
C LEU A 985 -7.38 -63.46 7.11
N VAL A 986 -7.79 -62.36 6.49
CA VAL A 986 -8.25 -62.30 5.09
C VAL A 986 -7.11 -61.95 4.13
N ALA A 987 -6.75 -62.87 3.23
CA ALA A 987 -5.73 -62.62 2.22
C ALA A 987 -6.17 -61.57 1.16
N PRO A 988 -5.24 -60.80 0.55
CA PRO A 988 -3.80 -60.79 0.80
C PRO A 988 -3.44 -60.08 2.12
N ILE A 989 -2.36 -60.52 2.76
CA ILE A 989 -1.76 -59.79 3.89
C ILE A 989 -0.88 -58.68 3.32
N GLY A 990 -1.20 -57.44 3.62
CA GLY A 990 -0.43 -56.26 3.24
C GLY A 990 0.58 -55.87 4.31
N ALA A 991 1.81 -55.60 3.89
CA ALA A 991 2.77 -54.83 4.68
C ALA A 991 2.55 -53.35 4.39
N HIS A 992 2.00 -52.63 5.36
CA HIS A 992 1.82 -51.17 5.32
C HIS A 992 3.06 -50.54 5.96
N TYR A 993 3.80 -49.76 5.20
CA TYR A 993 5.07 -49.18 5.63
C TYR A 993 5.20 -47.71 5.24
N THR A 994 5.99 -46.97 6.00
CA THR A 994 6.24 -45.54 5.75
C THR A 994 7.70 -45.35 5.38
N VAL A 995 7.96 -44.55 4.35
CA VAL A 995 9.30 -44.08 3.99
C VAL A 995 9.39 -42.57 4.23
N GLU A 996 10.52 -42.09 4.74
CA GLU A 996 10.64 -40.68 5.12
C GLU A 996 12.05 -40.11 5.07
N ASP A 997 12.14 -38.80 4.84
CA ASP A 997 13.33 -38.00 4.99
C ASP A 997 13.06 -36.92 6.05
N MET A 998 13.85 -36.93 7.12
CA MET A 998 13.84 -35.87 8.14
C MET A 998 14.97 -34.88 7.83
N LEU A 999 14.60 -33.65 7.51
CA LEU A 999 15.52 -32.61 7.04
C LEU A 999 15.24 -31.27 7.72
N LEU A 1000 16.24 -30.39 7.73
CA LEU A 1000 16.05 -29.01 8.18
C LEU A 1000 15.43 -28.18 7.04
N ALA A 1001 14.37 -27.42 7.31
CA ALA A 1001 13.89 -26.40 6.39
C ALA A 1001 14.81 -25.17 6.49
N SER A 1002 15.63 -24.95 5.48
CA SER A 1002 16.54 -23.80 5.41
C SER A 1002 15.82 -22.49 5.08
N SER A 1003 14.77 -22.58 4.26
CA SER A 1003 13.91 -21.45 3.92
C SER A 1003 12.51 -21.94 3.55
N VAL A 1004 11.48 -21.23 4.00
CA VAL A 1004 10.05 -21.49 3.76
C VAL A 1004 9.42 -20.28 3.07
N GLU A 1005 8.91 -20.50 1.87
CA GLU A 1005 8.25 -19.48 1.05
C GLU A 1005 6.73 -19.50 1.24
N LEU A 1006 6.11 -18.31 1.22
CA LEU A 1006 4.65 -18.16 1.20
C LEU A 1006 3.99 -18.82 -0.02
N SER A 1007 4.73 -19.01 -1.11
CA SER A 1007 4.32 -19.73 -2.32
C SER A 1007 4.08 -21.23 -2.09
N GLY A 1008 4.50 -21.77 -0.94
CA GLY A 1008 4.53 -23.21 -0.68
C GLY A 1008 5.90 -23.85 -0.91
N GLY A 1009 6.91 -23.12 -1.39
CA GLY A 1009 8.27 -23.63 -1.56
C GLY A 1009 9.00 -23.84 -0.23
N ILE A 1010 9.64 -25.00 -0.03
CA ILE A 1010 10.51 -25.26 1.11
C ILE A 1010 11.88 -25.69 0.57
N THR A 1011 12.93 -24.95 0.93
CA THR A 1011 14.32 -25.33 0.64
C THR A 1011 14.86 -26.17 1.79
N LEU A 1012 15.45 -27.32 1.46
CA LEU A 1012 15.93 -28.33 2.41
C LEU A 1012 17.43 -28.15 2.67
N GLY A 1013 17.86 -28.39 3.91
CA GLY A 1013 19.26 -28.29 4.32
C GLY A 1013 20.17 -29.39 3.75
N ALA A 1014 19.57 -30.46 3.20
CA ALA A 1014 20.27 -31.53 2.50
C ALA A 1014 19.37 -32.11 1.39
N PRO A 1015 19.96 -32.73 0.35
CA PRO A 1015 19.20 -33.34 -0.74
C PRO A 1015 18.32 -34.49 -0.25
N LEU A 1016 17.14 -34.66 -0.86
CA LEU A 1016 16.26 -35.83 -0.61
C LEU A 1016 17.00 -37.14 -0.95
N SER A 1017 16.82 -38.15 -0.09
CA SER A 1017 17.42 -39.48 -0.28
C SER A 1017 16.67 -40.31 -1.32
N ARG A 1018 15.41 -39.98 -1.62
CA ARG A 1018 14.51 -40.73 -2.51
C ARG A 1018 13.45 -39.86 -3.19
N ASP A 1019 12.72 -40.46 -4.12
CA ASP A 1019 11.58 -39.83 -4.80
C ASP A 1019 10.31 -39.88 -3.93
N TYR A 1020 9.54 -38.79 -3.96
CA TYR A 1020 8.24 -38.66 -3.33
C TYR A 1020 7.15 -38.28 -4.36
N PRO A 1021 6.02 -39.00 -4.40
CA PRO A 1021 4.94 -38.69 -5.31
C PRO A 1021 4.21 -37.40 -4.91
N GLN A 1022 3.47 -36.81 -5.86
CA GLN A 1022 2.51 -35.75 -5.55
C GLN A 1022 1.51 -36.27 -4.52
N GLY A 1023 1.17 -35.45 -3.52
CA GLY A 1023 0.28 -35.83 -2.42
C GLY A 1023 0.98 -36.51 -1.24
N ALA A 1024 2.28 -36.83 -1.33
CA ALA A 1024 3.06 -37.24 -0.16
C ALA A 1024 3.03 -36.16 0.93
N LYS A 1025 3.21 -36.55 2.18
CA LYS A 1025 2.91 -35.71 3.34
C LYS A 1025 4.20 -35.04 3.80
N VAL A 1026 4.08 -33.79 4.23
CA VAL A 1026 5.17 -33.01 4.81
C VAL A 1026 4.69 -32.52 6.17
N SER A 1027 5.41 -32.89 7.22
CA SER A 1027 5.05 -32.58 8.61
C SER A 1027 6.13 -31.74 9.27
N SER A 1028 5.76 -30.73 10.05
CA SER A 1028 6.71 -30.00 10.89
C SER A 1028 6.82 -30.65 12.27
N ALA A 1029 8.04 -30.78 12.79
CA ALA A 1029 8.31 -31.50 14.03
C ALA A 1029 8.36 -30.57 15.25
N LEU A 1030 7.54 -30.89 16.26
CA LEU A 1030 7.63 -30.28 17.58
C LEU A 1030 8.68 -31.02 18.40
N LEU A 1031 9.83 -30.37 18.62
CA LEU A 1031 10.99 -30.96 19.27
C LEU A 1031 10.96 -30.74 20.79
N PHE A 1032 11.28 -31.80 21.55
CA PHE A 1032 11.42 -31.77 23.01
C PHE A 1032 12.85 -32.10 23.49
N GLY A 1033 13.73 -32.54 22.58
CA GLY A 1033 15.09 -32.97 22.93
C GLY A 1033 15.09 -34.32 23.63
N ASP A 1034 16.12 -34.59 24.41
CA ASP A 1034 16.27 -35.89 25.08
C ASP A 1034 15.36 -35.98 26.31
N LEU A 1035 14.62 -37.10 26.43
CA LEU A 1035 13.74 -37.37 27.55
C LEU A 1035 14.35 -38.46 28.46
N GLN A 1036 14.58 -38.09 29.72
CA GLN A 1036 15.08 -38.99 30.75
C GLN A 1036 14.57 -38.52 32.12
N ALA A 1037 14.37 -39.44 33.06
CA ALA A 1037 14.20 -39.09 34.46
C ALA A 1037 15.50 -38.47 35.01
N GLN A 1038 15.41 -37.26 35.55
CA GLN A 1038 16.59 -36.51 36.02
C GLN A 1038 16.43 -35.99 37.45
N ASN A 1039 17.58 -35.74 38.09
CA ASN A 1039 17.68 -35.02 39.37
C ASN A 1039 18.72 -33.88 39.24
N PRO A 1040 18.30 -32.70 38.76
CA PRO A 1040 19.23 -31.59 38.52
C PRO A 1040 19.61 -30.82 39.79
N VAL A 1041 18.75 -30.83 40.82
CA VAL A 1041 18.92 -30.04 42.04
C VAL A 1041 18.99 -30.98 43.23
N PHE A 1042 20.03 -30.88 44.06
CA PHE A 1042 20.17 -31.68 45.28
C PHE A 1042 21.08 -30.96 46.30
N PHE A 1043 20.53 -30.52 47.43
CA PHE A 1043 21.31 -29.85 48.48
C PHE A 1043 20.62 -29.97 49.83
N SER A 1044 21.38 -29.78 50.93
CA SER A 1044 20.82 -29.65 52.26
C SER A 1044 20.79 -28.21 52.75
N GLN A 1045 19.80 -27.88 53.58
CA GLN A 1045 19.54 -26.56 54.13
C GLN A 1045 19.32 -26.66 55.63
N GLN A 1046 19.79 -25.67 56.40
CA GLN A 1046 19.70 -25.70 57.86
C GLN A 1046 18.25 -25.56 58.38
N THR A 1047 17.42 -24.74 57.73
CA THR A 1047 16.04 -24.48 58.19
C THR A 1047 15.10 -24.34 57.01
N TRP A 1048 13.93 -25.01 57.03
CA TRP A 1048 12.86 -24.76 56.06
C TRP A 1048 12.25 -23.37 56.23
N GLN A 1049 12.31 -22.53 55.20
CA GLN A 1049 11.77 -21.15 55.22
C GLN A 1049 10.43 -21.01 54.50
N GLY A 1050 9.84 -22.11 53.99
CA GLY A 1050 8.63 -22.06 53.17
C GLY A 1050 8.84 -21.55 51.74
N VAL A 1051 10.08 -21.42 51.29
CA VAL A 1051 10.44 -20.93 49.94
C VAL A 1051 10.93 -22.09 49.08
N TRP A 1052 10.25 -22.33 47.96
CA TRP A 1052 10.66 -23.31 46.96
C TRP A 1052 11.67 -22.68 45.99
N SER A 1053 12.95 -22.72 46.37
CA SER A 1053 14.08 -22.30 45.55
C SER A 1053 14.83 -23.51 44.98
N ASP A 1054 15.40 -23.34 43.77
CA ASP A 1054 16.32 -24.29 43.14
C ASP A 1054 17.78 -24.04 43.55
N SER A 1055 18.00 -23.02 44.37
CA SER A 1055 19.25 -22.72 45.07
C SER A 1055 19.03 -22.69 46.59
N LEU A 1056 20.13 -22.74 47.35
CA LEU A 1056 20.09 -22.70 48.81
C LEU A 1056 19.43 -21.40 49.32
N SER A 1057 18.43 -21.52 50.20
CA SER A 1057 17.73 -20.39 50.81
C SER A 1057 18.12 -20.26 52.28
N GLY A 1058 18.91 -19.24 52.63
CA GLY A 1058 19.44 -19.04 53.98
C GLY A 1058 20.82 -19.67 54.19
N SER A 1059 21.06 -20.28 55.36
CA SER A 1059 22.33 -20.91 55.71
C SER A 1059 22.37 -22.39 55.33
N GLY A 1060 23.53 -22.84 54.88
CA GLY A 1060 23.80 -24.27 54.67
C GLY A 1060 23.97 -25.03 55.97
N THR A 1061 23.94 -26.35 55.89
CA THR A 1061 24.18 -27.25 57.02
C THR A 1061 25.37 -28.16 56.75
N THR A 1062 26.08 -28.55 57.81
CA THR A 1062 27.16 -29.55 57.73
C THR A 1062 26.61 -30.97 57.58
N ALA A 1063 25.32 -31.19 57.87
CA ALA A 1063 24.63 -32.45 57.62
C ALA A 1063 24.41 -32.64 56.11
N GLN A 1064 25.00 -33.69 55.55
CA GLN A 1064 24.95 -33.97 54.12
C GLN A 1064 24.49 -35.40 53.87
N TYR A 1065 23.79 -35.60 52.76
CA TYR A 1065 23.48 -36.94 52.25
C TYR A 1065 24.55 -37.31 51.22
N ASN A 1066 25.18 -38.48 51.38
CA ASN A 1066 26.21 -38.98 50.48
C ASN A 1066 25.60 -39.50 49.17
N ARG A 1067 25.24 -38.57 48.30
CA ARG A 1067 24.74 -38.80 46.95
C ARG A 1067 25.73 -39.57 46.06
N THR A 1068 27.05 -39.41 46.27
CA THR A 1068 28.06 -40.00 45.40
C THR A 1068 28.07 -41.52 45.50
N THR A 1069 28.01 -42.05 46.73
CA THR A 1069 27.95 -43.50 46.96
C THR A 1069 26.52 -44.04 46.87
N TYR A 1070 25.52 -43.24 47.25
CA TYR A 1070 24.11 -43.64 47.30
C TYR A 1070 23.24 -42.64 46.53
N PRO A 1071 23.28 -42.61 45.19
CA PRO A 1071 22.50 -41.65 44.40
C PRO A 1071 20.99 -41.84 44.61
N LEU A 1072 20.23 -40.78 44.33
CA LEU A 1072 18.77 -40.89 44.29
C LEU A 1072 18.38 -41.89 43.19
N GLN A 1073 17.65 -42.93 43.54
CA GLN A 1073 17.15 -43.90 42.58
C GLN A 1073 15.80 -43.43 42.05
N ILE A 1074 15.72 -43.23 40.74
CA ILE A 1074 14.52 -42.86 39.99
C ILE A 1074 14.40 -43.78 38.77
N VAL A 1075 13.19 -43.94 38.25
CA VAL A 1075 12.94 -44.68 37.00
C VAL A 1075 11.98 -43.89 36.13
N ASN A 1076 12.14 -43.96 34.82
CA ASN A 1076 11.36 -43.21 33.83
C ASN A 1076 9.84 -43.37 34.04
N ALA A 1077 9.37 -44.61 34.24
CA ALA A 1077 7.96 -44.92 34.45
C ALA A 1077 7.27 -44.24 35.65
N ASN A 1078 8.03 -43.89 36.69
CA ASN A 1078 7.49 -43.45 37.99
C ASN A 1078 7.91 -42.03 38.38
N ALA A 1079 8.94 -41.49 37.73
CA ALA A 1079 9.43 -40.15 37.95
C ALA A 1079 8.40 -39.10 37.51
N VAL A 1080 8.22 -38.08 38.34
CA VAL A 1080 7.35 -36.93 38.05
C VAL A 1080 8.16 -35.66 38.17
N THR A 1081 7.78 -34.64 37.40
CA THR A 1081 8.38 -33.31 37.52
C THR A 1081 7.85 -32.63 38.78
N GLU A 1082 8.65 -32.58 39.84
CA GLU A 1082 8.28 -32.10 41.17
C GLU A 1082 9.49 -31.60 41.97
N ARG A 1083 9.24 -30.66 42.88
CA ARG A 1083 10.23 -30.16 43.83
C ARG A 1083 9.97 -30.76 45.21
N TRP A 1084 10.96 -31.46 45.76
CA TRP A 1084 10.85 -32.23 47.00
C TRP A 1084 11.62 -31.58 48.15
N ALA A 1085 11.01 -31.57 49.33
CA ALA A 1085 11.61 -31.15 50.59
C ALA A 1085 11.41 -32.25 51.66
N LEU A 1086 12.51 -32.82 52.14
CA LEU A 1086 12.51 -33.74 53.27
C LEU A 1086 12.85 -32.96 54.53
N ILE A 1087 11.82 -32.61 55.31
CA ILE A 1087 11.92 -31.71 56.46
C ILE A 1087 12.01 -32.54 57.74
N PHE A 1088 13.15 -32.45 58.44
CA PHE A 1088 13.39 -33.18 59.68
C PHE A 1088 12.53 -32.63 60.82
N THR A 1089 11.78 -33.50 61.49
CA THR A 1089 10.99 -33.18 62.69
C THR A 1089 11.69 -33.62 63.99
N SER A 1090 12.72 -34.47 63.86
CA SER A 1090 13.68 -34.86 64.90
C SER A 1090 15.06 -35.10 64.25
N THR A 1091 16.03 -35.68 64.97
CA THR A 1091 17.33 -36.04 64.37
C THR A 1091 17.23 -37.23 63.39
N ASN A 1092 16.22 -38.09 63.53
CA ASN A 1092 16.16 -39.38 62.80
C ASN A 1092 14.92 -39.53 61.92
N VAL A 1093 13.90 -38.70 62.10
CA VAL A 1093 12.64 -38.74 61.32
C VAL A 1093 12.24 -37.37 60.80
N GLY A 1094 11.48 -37.37 59.71
CA GLY A 1094 10.95 -36.15 59.10
C GLY A 1094 9.80 -36.43 58.14
N ASN A 1095 9.31 -35.37 57.49
CA ASN A 1095 8.22 -35.41 56.52
C ASN A 1095 8.76 -35.27 55.09
N ILE A 1096 8.17 -36.01 54.15
CA ILE A 1096 8.42 -35.87 52.72
C ILE A 1096 7.33 -34.96 52.15
N VAL A 1097 7.71 -33.80 51.62
CA VAL A 1097 6.79 -32.81 51.07
C VAL A 1097 7.17 -32.53 49.61
N GLY A 1098 6.21 -32.65 48.70
CA GLY A 1098 6.32 -32.09 47.35
C GLY A 1098 5.69 -30.70 47.31
N GLU A 1099 6.22 -29.79 46.50
CA GLU A 1099 5.63 -28.45 46.35
C GLU A 1099 4.17 -28.53 45.93
N SER A 1100 3.90 -29.38 44.94
CA SER A 1100 2.61 -29.44 44.32
C SER A 1100 1.77 -30.65 44.77
N LEU A 1101 2.39 -31.61 45.45
CA LEU A 1101 1.76 -32.80 46.03
C LEU A 1101 1.50 -32.70 47.54
N GLY A 1102 2.09 -31.71 48.22
CA GLY A 1102 2.01 -31.58 49.67
C GLY A 1102 2.77 -32.68 50.40
N GLN A 1103 2.45 -32.91 51.67
CA GLN A 1103 3.09 -33.97 52.46
C GLN A 1103 2.59 -35.35 52.02
N ILE A 1104 3.46 -36.14 51.39
CA ILE A 1104 3.12 -37.45 50.84
C ILE A 1104 3.51 -38.61 51.76
N GLY A 1105 4.23 -38.34 52.84
CA GLY A 1105 4.63 -39.35 53.81
C GLY A 1105 5.62 -38.83 54.85
N ALA A 1106 6.11 -39.76 55.67
CA ALA A 1106 7.22 -39.54 56.59
C ALA A 1106 8.41 -40.43 56.19
N PHE A 1107 9.62 -40.04 56.59
CA PHE A 1107 10.83 -40.83 56.39
C PHE A 1107 11.57 -41.03 57.71
N ASN A 1108 12.36 -42.11 57.78
CA ASN A 1108 13.29 -42.41 58.86
C ASN A 1108 14.66 -42.69 58.24
N ILE A 1109 15.72 -42.09 58.77
CA ILE A 1109 17.08 -42.25 58.22
C ILE A 1109 17.63 -43.68 58.33
N GLY A 1110 17.07 -44.51 59.23
CA GLY A 1110 17.46 -45.92 59.41
C GLY A 1110 16.85 -46.89 58.39
N THR A 1111 15.95 -46.42 57.51
CA THR A 1111 15.28 -47.23 56.48
C THR A 1111 15.26 -46.50 55.14
N ASP A 1112 15.18 -47.23 54.04
CA ASP A 1112 15.08 -46.61 52.71
C ASP A 1112 13.79 -45.77 52.62
N ALA A 1113 13.91 -44.52 52.16
CA ALA A 1113 12.76 -43.65 51.96
C ALA A 1113 12.27 -43.80 50.51
N ALA A 1114 11.16 -44.50 50.33
CA ALA A 1114 10.58 -44.85 49.03
C ALA A 1114 9.07 -44.56 48.99
N PRO A 1115 8.63 -43.29 48.95
CA PRO A 1115 7.21 -42.95 48.97
C PRO A 1115 6.50 -43.43 47.69
N ILE A 1116 5.36 -44.12 47.87
CA ILE A 1116 4.61 -44.73 46.77
C ILE A 1116 3.85 -43.69 45.94
N ASN A 1117 4.03 -43.76 44.62
CA ASN A 1117 3.23 -43.03 43.65
C ASN A 1117 1.87 -43.74 43.47
N PRO A 1118 0.74 -43.11 43.83
CA PRO A 1118 -0.58 -43.73 43.69
C PRO A 1118 -0.97 -43.96 42.22
N LEU A 1119 -0.36 -43.28 41.25
CA LEU A 1119 -0.64 -43.47 39.82
C LEU A 1119 -0.01 -44.75 39.26
N THR A 1120 1.12 -45.20 39.82
CA THR A 1120 1.88 -46.34 39.28
C THR A 1120 1.97 -47.52 40.25
N GLY A 1121 1.62 -47.33 41.53
CA GLY A 1121 1.79 -48.33 42.58
C GLY A 1121 3.26 -48.57 42.96
N GLN A 1122 4.20 -47.79 42.44
CA GLN A 1122 5.64 -47.90 42.66
C GLN A 1122 6.21 -46.62 43.27
N PRO A 1123 7.41 -46.62 43.89
CA PRO A 1123 7.97 -45.42 44.50
C PRO A 1123 8.24 -44.28 43.49
N TYR A 1124 7.97 -43.03 43.87
CA TYR A 1124 8.37 -41.84 43.10
C TYR A 1124 9.89 -41.75 42.91
N PHE A 1125 10.61 -42.04 44.00
CA PHE A 1125 12.05 -42.12 44.10
C PHE A 1125 12.41 -43.02 45.28
N THR A 1126 13.65 -43.47 45.37
CA THR A 1126 14.18 -44.19 46.54
C THR A 1126 15.48 -43.54 47.01
N LEU A 1127 15.51 -43.12 48.28
CA LEU A 1127 16.71 -42.71 49.00
C LEU A 1127 17.16 -43.85 49.93
N LYS A 1128 18.43 -44.23 49.84
CA LYS A 1128 18.96 -45.34 50.64
C LYS A 1128 19.31 -44.89 52.06
N ALA A 1129 19.00 -45.72 53.05
CA ALA A 1129 19.33 -45.46 54.46
C ALA A 1129 20.83 -45.20 54.66
N GLY A 1130 21.69 -45.94 53.96
CA GLY A 1130 23.15 -45.81 54.05
C GLY A 1130 23.71 -44.47 53.55
N GLY A 1131 22.91 -43.64 52.87
CA GLY A 1131 23.34 -42.34 52.37
C GLY A 1131 23.28 -41.21 53.38
N TRP A 1132 22.58 -41.37 54.52
CA TRP A 1132 22.46 -40.31 55.52
C TRP A 1132 23.78 -40.11 56.30
N GLY A 1133 24.38 -38.93 56.19
CA GLY A 1133 25.49 -38.50 57.05
C GLY A 1133 25.02 -38.15 58.47
N ALA A 1134 25.97 -37.83 59.36
CA ALA A 1134 25.66 -37.40 60.73
C ALA A 1134 25.30 -35.89 60.81
N GLY A 1135 24.71 -35.47 61.93
CA GLY A 1135 24.48 -34.05 62.24
C GLY A 1135 23.12 -33.48 61.83
N TRP A 1136 22.16 -34.32 61.45
CA TRP A 1136 20.79 -33.87 61.16
C TRP A 1136 20.06 -33.41 62.42
N GLY A 1137 19.41 -32.25 62.33
CA GLY A 1137 18.64 -31.64 63.41
C GLY A 1137 17.24 -31.26 62.95
N VAL A 1138 16.39 -30.88 63.91
CA VAL A 1138 15.03 -30.41 63.65
C VAL A 1138 15.07 -29.23 62.68
N ASN A 1139 14.15 -29.21 61.71
CA ASN A 1139 14.02 -28.25 60.62
C ASN A 1139 15.11 -28.28 59.55
N ASN A 1140 16.15 -29.10 59.67
CA ASN A 1140 17.04 -29.35 58.53
C ASN A 1140 16.21 -29.89 57.36
N VAL A 1141 16.61 -29.56 56.15
CA VAL A 1141 15.91 -29.97 54.94
C VAL A 1141 16.88 -30.58 53.96
N LEU A 1142 16.51 -31.71 53.37
CA LEU A 1142 17.10 -32.16 52.12
C LEU A 1142 16.18 -31.73 50.96
N ARG A 1143 16.68 -30.84 50.10
CA ARG A 1143 15.99 -30.35 48.91
C ARG A 1143 16.52 -31.05 47.67
N PHE A 1144 15.61 -31.55 46.84
CA PHE A 1144 15.95 -31.99 45.51
C PHE A 1144 14.77 -31.84 44.56
N ASN A 1145 15.05 -31.84 43.26
CA ASN A 1145 14.02 -31.83 42.23
C ASN A 1145 14.11 -33.13 41.43
N THR A 1146 12.97 -33.65 41.01
CA THR A 1146 12.89 -34.68 39.98
C THR A 1146 12.27 -34.07 38.74
N ILE A 1147 12.75 -34.48 37.56
CA ILE A 1147 12.12 -34.18 36.26
C ILE A 1147 11.75 -35.53 35.66
N GLY A 1148 10.47 -35.70 35.29
CA GLY A 1148 10.00 -36.88 34.58
C GLY A 1148 10.25 -36.78 33.08
N PRO A 1149 10.35 -37.91 32.34
CA PRO A 1149 10.51 -37.90 30.89
C PRO A 1149 9.16 -37.65 30.18
N ASN A 1150 8.55 -36.49 30.46
CA ASN A 1150 7.24 -36.12 29.93
C ASN A 1150 7.28 -34.79 29.14
N ALA A 1151 6.83 -34.84 27.90
CA ALA A 1151 6.76 -33.71 26.99
C ALA A 1151 5.32 -33.20 26.86
N PRO A 1152 5.01 -31.99 27.40
CA PRO A 1152 3.68 -31.41 27.30
C PRO A 1152 3.43 -30.81 25.91
N LEU A 1153 2.30 -31.16 25.29
CA LEU A 1153 1.82 -30.52 24.08
C LEU A 1153 0.33 -30.14 24.17
N TRP A 1154 -0.03 -29.13 23.40
CA TRP A 1154 -1.39 -28.73 23.13
C TRP A 1154 -1.76 -29.07 21.69
N ILE A 1155 -2.94 -29.64 21.52
CA ILE A 1155 -3.54 -29.99 20.25
C ILE A 1155 -4.78 -29.10 20.07
N ALA A 1156 -4.77 -28.32 18.99
CA ALA A 1156 -5.86 -27.43 18.60
C ALA A 1156 -6.62 -28.06 17.43
N ARG A 1157 -7.90 -28.40 17.65
CA ARG A 1157 -8.82 -28.85 16.60
C ARG A 1157 -9.77 -27.72 16.22
N THR A 1158 -9.78 -27.36 14.95
CA THR A 1158 -10.57 -26.26 14.40
C THR A 1158 -11.57 -26.79 13.39
N VAL A 1159 -12.85 -26.49 13.61
CA VAL A 1159 -13.96 -26.88 12.74
C VAL A 1159 -14.46 -25.63 12.00
N LEU A 1160 -14.46 -25.68 10.68
CA LEU A 1160 -15.00 -24.64 9.81
C LEU A 1160 -16.52 -24.82 9.62
N PRO A 1161 -17.28 -23.73 9.48
CA PRO A 1161 -18.70 -23.81 9.13
C PRO A 1161 -18.94 -24.51 7.80
N GLY A 1162 -19.88 -25.45 7.75
CA GLY A 1162 -20.22 -26.18 6.53
C GLY A 1162 -20.93 -27.51 6.79
N ALA A 1163 -21.50 -28.07 5.73
CA ALA A 1163 -22.05 -29.42 5.74
C ALA A 1163 -20.94 -30.46 5.97
N GLN A 1164 -21.29 -31.56 6.64
CA GLN A 1164 -20.38 -32.68 6.87
C GLN A 1164 -20.01 -33.32 5.53
N THR A 1165 -18.72 -33.40 5.23
CA THR A 1165 -18.21 -33.99 3.98
C THR A 1165 -18.10 -35.51 4.08
N LEU A 1166 -17.75 -36.03 5.26
CA LEU A 1166 -17.49 -37.45 5.53
C LEU A 1166 -18.10 -37.90 6.87
N THR A 1167 -18.57 -39.14 6.95
CA THR A 1167 -19.20 -39.70 8.17
C THR A 1167 -18.18 -39.96 9.27
N ASP A 1168 -17.00 -40.48 8.92
CA ASP A 1168 -15.89 -40.75 9.84
C ASP A 1168 -14.72 -39.81 9.52
N ASP A 1169 -14.13 -39.21 10.55
CA ASP A 1169 -12.97 -38.30 10.46
C ASP A 1169 -11.90 -38.74 11.46
N ASN A 1170 -10.64 -38.77 11.03
CA ASN A 1170 -9.51 -39.16 11.85
C ASN A 1170 -8.28 -38.31 11.51
N PHE A 1171 -7.34 -38.23 12.45
CA PHE A 1171 -6.02 -37.64 12.27
C PHE A 1171 -5.03 -38.46 13.08
N ARG A 1172 -3.75 -38.45 12.68
CA ARG A 1172 -2.72 -39.30 13.31
C ARG A 1172 -1.59 -38.47 13.87
N LEU A 1173 -1.40 -38.51 15.19
CA LEU A 1173 -0.18 -38.03 15.84
C LEU A 1173 0.83 -39.17 15.96
N GLN A 1174 2.10 -38.85 15.81
CA GLN A 1174 3.18 -39.78 16.05
C GLN A 1174 4.22 -39.19 16.98
N MET A 1175 4.58 -39.96 18.00
CA MET A 1175 5.69 -39.73 18.91
C MET A 1175 6.92 -40.44 18.40
N ARG A 1176 8.05 -39.75 18.38
CA ARG A 1176 9.27 -40.22 17.73
C ARG A 1176 10.50 -39.83 18.54
N GLY A 1177 11.59 -40.53 18.29
CA GLY A 1177 12.84 -40.45 19.01
C GLY A 1177 13.59 -41.78 18.90
N ASP A 1178 14.85 -41.76 19.29
CA ASP A 1178 15.74 -42.91 19.18
C ASP A 1178 16.01 -43.53 20.55
N VAL A 1179 16.26 -44.83 20.55
CA VAL A 1179 16.64 -45.57 21.77
C VAL A 1179 18.15 -45.78 21.75
N GLN A 1180 18.79 -45.57 22.91
CA GLN A 1180 20.22 -45.82 23.10
C GLN A 1180 20.57 -47.31 23.19
#